data_AF-A0A420WU48-F1
#
_entry.id   AF-A0A420WU48-F1
#
_cell.length_a   1.000
_cell.length_b   1.000
_cell.length_c   1.000
_cell.angle_alpha   90.00
_cell.angle_beta   90.00
_cell.angle_gamma   90.00
#
_symmetry.space_group_name_H-M   'P 1'
#
loop_
_entity.id
_entity.type
_entity.pdbx_description
1 polymer ?
#
loop_
_entity_poly.entity_id
_entity_poly.type
_entity_poly.pdbx_seq_one_letter_code
_entity_poly.pdbx_strand_id
1 'polypeptide(L)'
;MTTETQKPQRVDGTLTSIGQKKPRIDGTLKLTGGADYAADRNLPNQTWGYPVSSTIAKGRLVALELDEALAMPGVLDIFHHDNFDKLSRSPNDFAAANKVGELRLPFEDNEIYYHGQYIALVVADTFEHARAAARKVRAQYEKSDDQLTDILALDSGQGDLPGEDVPGDASSRGDADSAFESASIQLDQRYSIAHENHSVMEMHASVAQWENDMLTVYESSQGVVFQRNALAKIFGIPQEKVTVISHFIGSGFGSKLFMWPHAVMTSVAARRLGRPVKTVVPRELEYLNTGYRPTSLQRVRLGADDSGKLLSIHHDGCNETSPAGLHDDSVNGATPSMYACDNVAVTNRLVTVNKGTPTSMRAPGEASGAFALETALDELAVKLDMDPLALRHKNFADRDPAADLPWSSNHLKECWDNAAQRFGWNKRNPTPGAMKDGDEIIGYGMATQSWEAMRQHCSARFGFRDDGTLLVACGTQDIGTGTYTIVAQTASEMTGVPIEMIDVRLGDSSLPSGPLSGGSFATATVLPAVSAAMKEALAELKTLATAEGGVFENVDQDSITLRDGRLVSGDNSIEIAELLRQNRIGLVDGEASTKPGDEQDQYSFRSFGAVFVEVRWDPGISRLRVARICSTIDIGRAINPLTATNQVEGSIVMGMGMGLFEQIEYDAHGYPYNNSLADYIVPVNADMPQIEVELLDYPDYLRNEFGARGVGEIGLTGVAAAISNAVYNATGKRIRDMPISIEKLLAS
;
A
#
# COMPACT_ATOMS: atom_id res chain seq x y z
N MET A 1 -20.40 -6.38 -25.37
CA MET A 1 -20.30 -5.23 -26.29
C MET A 1 -18.97 -5.33 -26.99
N THR A 2 -18.99 -5.24 -28.32
CA THR A 2 -17.84 -5.43 -29.20
C THR A 2 -16.76 -4.40 -28.92
N THR A 3 -15.54 -4.87 -28.64
CA THR A 3 -14.31 -4.08 -28.53
C THR A 3 -14.00 -3.46 -29.88
N GLU A 4 -14.42 -2.22 -30.11
CA GLU A 4 -13.77 -1.37 -31.10
C GLU A 4 -12.36 -1.07 -30.60
N THR A 5 -11.38 -1.79 -31.13
CA THR A 5 -9.97 -1.41 -31.03
C THR A 5 -9.81 -0.04 -31.70
N GLN A 6 -9.81 1.02 -30.89
CA GLN A 6 -9.36 2.34 -31.34
C GLN A 6 -7.96 2.18 -31.94
N LYS A 7 -7.82 2.53 -33.22
CA LYS A 7 -6.51 2.64 -33.86
C LYS A 7 -5.65 3.61 -33.04
N PRO A 8 -4.34 3.34 -32.88
CA PRO A 8 -3.46 4.24 -32.14
C PRO A 8 -3.57 5.65 -32.70
N GLN A 9 -3.86 6.63 -31.85
CA GLN A 9 -3.73 8.03 -32.25
C GLN A 9 -2.25 8.32 -32.47
N ARG A 10 -1.93 8.97 -33.58
CA ARG A 10 -0.60 9.48 -33.85
C ARG A 10 -0.64 10.99 -33.71
N VAL A 11 0.17 11.53 -32.82
CA VAL A 11 0.53 12.96 -32.81
C VAL A 11 1.93 13.03 -33.42
N ASP A 12 2.06 13.82 -34.49
CA ASP A 12 3.31 14.06 -35.23
C ASP A 12 3.98 12.80 -35.85
N GLY A 13 3.21 11.73 -36.08
CA GLY A 13 3.67 10.50 -36.72
C GLY A 13 4.09 9.39 -35.75
N THR A 14 4.31 9.73 -34.48
CA THR A 14 4.64 8.84 -33.36
C THR A 14 3.40 8.14 -32.77
N LEU A 15 3.53 6.86 -32.44
CA LEU A 15 2.54 6.11 -31.65
C LEU A 15 2.51 6.69 -30.23
N THR A 16 1.41 7.36 -29.83
CA THR A 16 1.24 7.75 -28.42
C THR A 16 0.67 6.56 -27.65
N SER A 17 1.46 5.96 -26.77
CA SER A 17 1.10 4.83 -25.91
C SER A 17 0.75 5.28 -24.49
N ILE A 18 1.44 6.30 -23.96
CA ILE A 18 1.12 6.92 -22.66
C ILE A 18 -0.23 7.65 -22.75
N GLY A 19 -1.05 7.54 -21.70
CA GLY A 19 -2.37 8.15 -21.62
C GLY A 19 -3.48 7.34 -22.33
N GLN A 20 -3.13 6.28 -23.06
CA GLN A 20 -4.14 5.38 -23.64
C GLN A 20 -4.72 4.42 -22.59
N LYS A 21 -6.03 4.23 -22.64
CA LYS A 21 -6.76 3.24 -21.83
C LYS A 21 -6.51 1.83 -22.37
N LYS A 22 -5.45 1.17 -21.88
CA LYS A 22 -5.10 -0.21 -22.28
C LYS A 22 -5.50 -1.21 -21.19
N PRO A 23 -6.13 -2.35 -21.54
CA PRO A 23 -6.25 -3.47 -20.62
C PRO A 23 -4.89 -3.97 -20.14
N ARG A 24 -4.90 -4.69 -19.03
CA ARG A 24 -3.72 -5.31 -18.46
C ARG A 24 -3.11 -6.36 -19.39
N ILE A 25 -1.80 -6.29 -19.63
CA ILE A 25 -1.10 -7.25 -20.52
C ILE A 25 -0.99 -8.63 -19.87
N ASP A 26 -0.98 -8.64 -18.54
CA ASP A 26 -1.02 -9.83 -17.69
C ASP A 26 -2.46 -10.33 -17.42
N GLY A 27 -3.48 -9.65 -17.98
CA GLY A 27 -4.89 -9.94 -17.74
C GLY A 27 -5.31 -11.36 -18.16
N THR A 28 -4.82 -11.84 -19.30
CA THR A 28 -5.15 -13.19 -19.80
C THR A 28 -4.71 -14.29 -18.83
N LEU A 29 -3.50 -14.17 -18.26
CA LEU A 29 -3.00 -15.14 -17.29
C LEU A 29 -3.88 -15.18 -16.04
N LYS A 30 -4.29 -14.01 -15.54
CA LYS A 30 -5.20 -13.90 -14.39
C LYS A 30 -6.59 -14.47 -14.68
N LEU A 31 -7.16 -14.19 -15.86
CA LEU A 31 -8.50 -14.68 -16.23
C LEU A 31 -8.57 -16.18 -16.49
N THR A 32 -7.46 -16.79 -16.93
CA THR A 32 -7.40 -18.22 -17.28
C THR A 32 -6.87 -19.11 -16.15
N GLY A 33 -6.44 -18.52 -15.03
CA GLY A 33 -5.76 -19.24 -13.94
C GLY A 33 -4.32 -19.65 -14.28
N GLY A 34 -3.70 -19.02 -15.30
CA GLY A 34 -2.32 -19.26 -15.70
C GLY A 34 -1.29 -18.37 -14.98
N ALA A 35 -1.74 -17.38 -14.19
CA ALA A 35 -0.86 -16.57 -13.35
C ALA A 35 -0.33 -17.40 -12.18
N ASP A 36 0.98 -17.40 -11.96
CA ASP A 36 1.66 -18.30 -11.03
C ASP A 36 1.94 -17.66 -9.66
N TYR A 37 0.87 -17.50 -8.86
CA TYR A 37 0.92 -17.04 -7.47
C TYR A 37 1.76 -17.96 -6.58
N ALA A 38 2.27 -17.45 -5.45
CA ALA A 38 3.16 -18.22 -4.58
C ALA A 38 2.49 -19.49 -4.03
N ALA A 39 1.22 -19.40 -3.62
CA ALA A 39 0.45 -20.55 -3.14
C ALA A 39 0.21 -21.62 -4.23
N ASP A 40 0.23 -21.25 -5.51
CA ASP A 40 0.00 -22.15 -6.65
C ASP A 40 1.25 -22.93 -7.06
N ARG A 41 2.44 -22.54 -6.56
CA ARG A 41 3.72 -23.20 -6.88
C ARG A 41 3.80 -24.59 -6.28
N ASN A 42 3.82 -25.62 -7.11
CA ASN A 42 3.98 -27.00 -6.66
C ASN A 42 5.32 -27.55 -7.18
N LEU A 43 6.25 -27.79 -6.27
CA LEU A 43 7.57 -28.31 -6.60
C LEU A 43 7.62 -29.85 -6.50
N PRO A 44 8.47 -30.54 -7.28
CA PRO A 44 8.67 -31.98 -7.13
C PRO A 44 9.09 -32.35 -5.70
N ASN A 45 8.53 -33.45 -5.18
CA ASN A 45 8.82 -33.99 -3.84
C ASN A 45 8.54 -33.02 -2.66
N GLN A 46 7.76 -31.96 -2.88
CA GLN A 46 7.38 -30.98 -1.86
C GLN A 46 6.63 -31.62 -0.67
N THR A 47 6.82 -31.01 0.50
CA THR A 47 6.11 -31.30 1.76
C THR A 47 5.34 -30.06 2.24
N TRP A 48 4.48 -30.24 3.23
CA TRP A 48 3.55 -29.21 3.69
C TRP A 48 3.79 -28.84 5.15
N GLY A 49 4.00 -27.56 5.41
CA GLY A 49 4.06 -26.97 6.73
C GLY A 49 2.68 -26.46 7.17
N TYR A 50 2.28 -26.75 8.41
CA TYR A 50 1.09 -26.18 9.03
C TYR A 50 1.44 -25.59 10.41
N PRO A 51 1.21 -24.29 10.64
CA PRO A 51 1.56 -23.63 11.88
C PRO A 51 0.69 -24.07 13.07
N VAL A 52 1.28 -24.05 14.25
CA VAL A 52 0.60 -24.10 15.55
C VAL A 52 0.89 -22.80 16.27
N SER A 53 -0.15 -22.16 16.81
CA SER A 53 -0.07 -20.84 17.44
C SER A 53 -0.41 -20.87 18.92
N SER A 54 0.09 -19.86 19.65
CA SER A 54 -0.22 -19.60 21.04
C SER A 54 -1.72 -19.37 21.24
N THR A 55 -2.24 -19.85 22.38
CA THR A 55 -3.62 -19.63 22.82
C THR A 55 -3.72 -18.68 24.01
N ILE A 56 -2.68 -17.90 24.28
CA ILE A 56 -2.62 -16.87 25.34
C ILE A 56 -1.95 -15.61 24.79
N ALA A 57 -2.27 -14.44 25.34
CA ALA A 57 -1.69 -13.16 24.89
C ALA A 57 -0.39 -12.77 25.60
N LYS A 58 -0.15 -13.21 26.84
CA LYS A 58 1.11 -12.98 27.55
C LYS A 58 1.46 -14.12 28.49
N GLY A 59 2.73 -14.52 28.52
CA GLY A 59 3.23 -15.54 29.44
C GLY A 59 4.39 -16.33 28.85
N ARG A 60 4.53 -17.59 29.27
CA ARG A 60 5.65 -18.45 28.86
C ARG A 60 5.15 -19.84 28.46
N LEU A 61 5.69 -20.37 27.36
CA LEU A 61 5.53 -21.75 26.94
C LEU A 61 6.41 -22.65 27.84
N VAL A 62 5.76 -23.54 28.59
CA VAL A 62 6.42 -24.45 29.53
C VAL A 62 6.82 -25.75 28.85
N ALA A 63 5.93 -26.31 28.03
CA ALA A 63 6.14 -27.56 27.32
C ALA A 63 5.21 -27.70 26.11
N LEU A 64 5.66 -28.49 25.13
CA LEU A 64 4.85 -28.99 24.02
C LEU A 64 4.73 -30.51 24.13
N GLU A 65 3.51 -31.04 24.09
CA GLU A 65 3.24 -32.47 23.96
C GLU A 65 3.15 -32.81 22.46
N LEU A 66 4.14 -33.54 21.96
CA LEU A 66 4.33 -33.77 20.52
C LEU A 66 4.15 -35.23 20.09
N ASP A 67 4.19 -36.19 21.01
CA ASP A 67 4.24 -37.62 20.70
C ASP A 67 3.05 -38.09 19.85
N GLU A 68 1.83 -37.64 20.17
CA GLU A 68 0.63 -38.00 19.39
C GLU A 68 0.74 -37.46 17.96
N ALA A 69 1.19 -36.22 17.78
CA ALA A 69 1.35 -35.59 16.47
C ALA A 69 2.46 -36.26 15.64
N LEU A 70 3.61 -36.54 16.25
CA LEU A 70 4.74 -37.21 15.59
C LEU A 70 4.42 -38.64 15.14
N ALA A 71 3.55 -39.35 15.87
CA ALA A 71 3.13 -40.70 15.51
C ALA A 71 2.09 -40.74 14.37
N MET A 72 1.54 -39.60 13.94
CA MET A 72 0.54 -39.57 12.89
C MET A 72 1.13 -39.90 11.50
N PRO A 73 0.34 -40.52 10.61
CA PRO A 73 0.80 -40.84 9.27
C PRO A 73 1.32 -39.61 8.51
N GLY A 74 2.43 -39.78 7.80
CA GLY A 74 2.99 -38.77 6.89
C GLY A 74 3.72 -37.60 7.56
N VAL A 75 3.68 -37.49 8.89
CA VAL A 75 4.43 -36.46 9.63
C VAL A 75 5.93 -36.76 9.55
N LEU A 76 6.69 -35.72 9.20
CA LEU A 76 8.14 -35.81 8.99
C LEU A 76 8.92 -35.21 10.16
N ASP A 77 8.50 -34.03 10.63
CA ASP A 77 9.11 -33.36 11.76
C ASP A 77 8.16 -32.29 12.34
N ILE A 78 8.43 -31.84 13.56
CA ILE A 78 7.78 -30.70 14.20
C ILE A 78 8.86 -29.74 14.69
N PHE A 79 8.87 -28.54 14.12
CA PHE A 79 9.82 -27.48 14.44
C PHE A 79 9.25 -26.60 15.56
N HIS A 80 10.04 -26.32 16.60
CA HIS A 80 9.70 -25.51 17.76
C HIS A 80 10.99 -25.05 18.46
N HIS A 81 10.91 -24.32 19.58
CA HIS A 81 12.09 -23.63 20.15
C HIS A 81 13.27 -24.56 20.53
N ASP A 82 13.02 -25.83 20.87
CA ASP A 82 14.09 -26.81 21.16
C ASP A 82 14.52 -27.61 19.93
N ASN A 83 13.77 -27.56 18.82
CA ASN A 83 14.05 -28.23 17.56
C ASN A 83 14.03 -27.23 16.39
N PHE A 84 14.88 -26.21 16.47
CA PHE A 84 15.02 -25.21 15.43
C PHE A 84 16.48 -24.76 15.27
N ASP A 85 16.82 -24.24 14.09
CA ASP A 85 18.15 -23.73 13.84
C ASP A 85 18.36 -22.39 14.56
N LYS A 86 19.55 -22.16 15.10
CA LYS A 86 19.95 -20.84 15.59
C LYS A 86 20.26 -19.93 14.41
N LEU A 87 19.57 -18.81 14.32
CA LEU A 87 19.65 -17.86 13.21
C LEU A 87 20.06 -16.47 13.70
N SER A 88 20.52 -15.64 12.78
CA SER A 88 20.78 -14.22 13.07
C SER A 88 19.50 -13.41 12.91
N ARG A 89 19.36 -12.30 13.63
CA ARG A 89 18.30 -11.32 13.35
C ARG A 89 18.67 -10.47 12.15
N SER A 90 17.65 -9.99 11.43
CA SER A 90 17.85 -8.93 10.44
C SER A 90 18.28 -7.63 11.16
N PRO A 91 19.20 -6.83 10.58
CA PRO A 91 19.49 -5.47 11.05
C PRO A 91 18.29 -4.52 11.01
N ASN A 92 17.28 -4.83 10.20
CA ASN A 92 16.03 -4.07 10.06
C ASN A 92 16.24 -2.58 9.71
N ASP A 93 16.94 -2.34 8.61
CA ASP A 93 17.26 -1.03 8.05
C ASP A 93 16.61 -0.86 6.67
N PHE A 94 15.64 0.07 6.60
CA PHE A 94 14.94 0.39 5.36
C PHE A 94 15.87 0.96 4.27
N ALA A 95 16.85 1.79 4.65
CA ALA A 95 17.77 2.42 3.69
C ALA A 95 18.69 1.39 3.02
N ALA A 96 19.03 0.31 3.75
CA ALA A 96 19.75 -0.84 3.21
C ALA A 96 18.85 -1.84 2.44
N ALA A 97 17.60 -1.46 2.14
CA ALA A 97 16.58 -2.33 1.58
C ALA A 97 16.47 -3.66 2.35
N ASN A 98 16.36 -3.59 3.68
CA ASN A 98 16.31 -4.76 4.54
C ASN A 98 15.39 -4.51 5.74
N LYS A 99 14.13 -4.96 5.65
CA LYS A 99 13.15 -4.80 6.73
C LYS A 99 12.28 -6.05 6.85
N VAL A 100 11.89 -6.38 8.08
CA VAL A 100 11.02 -7.51 8.44
C VAL A 100 9.76 -6.99 9.14
N GLY A 101 8.66 -7.74 9.05
CA GLY A 101 7.39 -7.40 9.71
C GLY A 101 7.45 -7.63 11.22
N GLU A 102 8.15 -8.68 11.65
CA GLU A 102 8.42 -8.98 13.06
C GLU A 102 9.93 -9.17 13.25
N LEU A 103 10.52 -8.45 14.21
CA LEU A 103 11.96 -8.52 14.51
C LEU A 103 12.35 -9.85 15.19
N ARG A 104 11.45 -10.36 16.02
CA ARG A 104 11.59 -11.64 16.71
C ARG A 104 11.52 -12.78 15.69
N LEU A 105 12.44 -13.73 15.79
CA LEU A 105 12.47 -14.89 14.91
C LEU A 105 11.46 -15.94 15.37
N PRO A 106 10.95 -16.81 14.45
CA PRO A 106 10.12 -17.92 14.87
C PRO A 106 10.90 -18.83 15.83
N PHE A 107 10.26 -19.20 16.93
CA PHE A 107 10.79 -20.14 17.93
C PHE A 107 12.12 -19.73 18.56
N GLU A 108 12.42 -18.43 18.59
CA GLU A 108 13.67 -17.90 19.17
C GLU A 108 13.81 -18.16 20.68
N ASP A 109 12.68 -18.14 21.38
CA ASP A 109 12.56 -18.34 22.81
C ASP A 109 11.22 -19.02 23.12
N ASN A 110 10.92 -19.18 24.41
CA ASN A 110 9.68 -19.73 24.93
C ASN A 110 8.76 -18.67 25.56
N GLU A 111 8.97 -17.38 25.29
CA GLU A 111 8.09 -16.31 25.77
C GLU A 111 6.92 -16.13 24.80
N ILE A 112 5.76 -15.77 25.32
CA ILE A 112 4.55 -15.46 24.56
C ILE A 112 4.24 -13.97 24.69
N TYR A 113 4.28 -13.27 23.56
CA TYR A 113 4.11 -11.84 23.46
C TYR A 113 2.69 -11.44 23.02
N TYR A 114 2.01 -12.32 22.29
CA TYR A 114 0.66 -12.11 21.79
C TYR A 114 -0.07 -13.43 21.47
N HIS A 115 -1.41 -13.37 21.43
CA HIS A 115 -2.25 -14.50 21.05
C HIS A 115 -2.06 -14.80 19.57
N GLY A 116 -1.92 -16.06 19.15
CA GLY A 116 -1.65 -16.40 17.76
C GLY A 116 -0.17 -16.42 17.35
N GLN A 117 0.75 -16.08 18.26
CA GLN A 117 2.20 -16.23 18.05
C GLN A 117 2.56 -17.66 17.65
N TYR A 118 3.39 -17.86 16.64
CA TYR A 118 3.84 -19.21 16.26
C TYR A 118 4.63 -19.89 17.39
N ILE A 119 4.20 -21.09 17.78
CA ILE A 119 4.87 -21.93 18.79
C ILE A 119 5.41 -23.25 18.22
N ALA A 120 4.86 -23.73 17.10
CA ALA A 120 5.43 -24.82 16.33
C ALA A 120 5.06 -24.76 14.83
N LEU A 121 5.79 -25.49 14.00
CA LEU A 121 5.45 -25.80 12.61
C LEU A 121 5.49 -27.31 12.41
N VAL A 122 4.35 -27.92 12.10
CA VAL A 122 4.27 -29.34 11.76
C VAL A 122 4.50 -29.52 10.27
N VAL A 123 5.40 -30.42 9.87
CA VAL A 123 5.68 -30.70 8.45
C VAL A 123 5.33 -32.14 8.10
N ALA A 124 4.57 -32.34 7.04
CA ALA A 124 4.13 -33.66 6.57
C ALA A 124 4.19 -33.80 5.04
N ASP A 125 3.99 -35.02 4.54
CA ASP A 125 3.95 -35.34 3.11
C ASP A 125 2.71 -34.77 2.37
N THR A 126 1.60 -34.54 3.07
CA THR A 126 0.37 -33.93 2.55
C THR A 126 -0.11 -32.77 3.42
N PHE A 127 -0.89 -31.87 2.83
CA PHE A 127 -1.53 -30.78 3.56
C PHE A 127 -2.46 -31.31 4.66
N GLU A 128 -3.24 -32.34 4.36
CA GLU A 128 -4.19 -32.96 5.28
C GLU A 128 -3.49 -33.57 6.50
N HIS A 129 -2.37 -34.26 6.30
CA HIS A 129 -1.58 -34.81 7.40
C HIS A 129 -0.97 -33.71 8.28
N ALA A 130 -0.36 -32.67 7.67
CA ALA A 130 0.23 -31.56 8.41
C ALA A 130 -0.83 -30.85 9.28
N ARG A 131 -1.99 -30.54 8.68
CA ARG A 131 -3.11 -29.89 9.38
C ARG A 131 -3.72 -30.76 10.47
N ALA A 132 -3.88 -32.06 10.23
CA ALA A 132 -4.44 -32.97 11.22
C ALA A 132 -3.50 -33.14 12.43
N ALA A 133 -2.19 -33.26 12.17
CA ALA A 133 -1.18 -33.38 13.22
C ALA A 133 -0.96 -32.08 14.01
N ALA A 134 -1.03 -30.91 13.36
CA ALA A 134 -1.01 -29.62 14.05
C ALA A 134 -2.08 -29.50 15.14
N ARG A 135 -3.26 -30.09 14.95
CA ARG A 135 -4.34 -30.13 15.95
C ARG A 135 -4.09 -31.08 17.13
N LYS A 136 -3.07 -31.92 17.05
CA LYS A 136 -2.66 -32.84 18.13
C LYS A 136 -1.52 -32.31 18.98
N VAL A 137 -0.86 -31.23 18.55
CA VAL A 137 0.11 -30.52 19.38
C VAL A 137 -0.62 -29.85 20.53
N ARG A 138 -0.23 -30.16 21.77
CA ARG A 138 -0.77 -29.50 22.98
C ARG A 138 0.31 -28.67 23.64
N ALA A 139 -0.03 -27.46 24.03
CA ALA A 139 0.88 -26.53 24.68
C ALA A 139 0.48 -26.32 26.13
N GLN A 140 1.46 -26.32 27.02
CA GLN A 140 1.31 -25.96 28.42
C GLN A 140 1.92 -24.58 28.65
N TYR A 141 1.17 -23.68 29.28
CA TYR A 141 1.59 -22.30 29.50
C TYR A 141 1.59 -21.90 30.97
N GLU A 142 2.51 -21.02 31.32
CA GLU A 142 2.43 -20.16 32.50
C GLU A 142 1.89 -18.80 32.03
N LYS A 143 0.63 -18.50 32.35
CA LYS A 143 -0.04 -17.27 31.90
C LYS A 143 0.35 -16.08 32.78
N SER A 144 0.39 -14.89 32.18
CA SER A 144 0.48 -13.63 32.91
C SER A 144 -0.85 -12.88 32.81
N ASP A 145 -1.37 -12.39 33.93
CA ASP A 145 -2.61 -11.59 33.98
C ASP A 145 -2.36 -10.10 33.68
N ASP A 146 -1.10 -9.67 33.68
CA ASP A 146 -0.67 -8.30 33.37
C ASP A 146 -0.57 -8.07 31.86
N GLN A 147 -1.67 -8.25 31.13
CA GLN A 147 -1.71 -8.05 29.68
C GLN A 147 -2.57 -6.85 29.31
N LEU A 148 -2.11 -6.08 28.33
CA LEU A 148 -2.90 -5.02 27.71
C LEU A 148 -3.25 -5.45 26.30
N THR A 149 -4.53 -5.69 26.02
CA THR A 149 -4.99 -6.22 24.73
C THR A 149 -5.91 -5.26 23.97
N ASP A 150 -6.21 -4.11 24.55
CA ASP A 150 -7.03 -3.08 23.91
C ASP A 150 -6.65 -1.69 24.46
N ILE A 151 -6.20 -0.80 23.58
CA ILE A 151 -5.86 0.58 23.95
C ILE A 151 -7.11 1.40 24.27
N LEU A 152 -8.28 1.05 23.73
CA LEU A 152 -9.54 1.75 24.04
C LEU A 152 -9.90 1.64 25.52
N ALA A 153 -9.45 0.57 26.20
CA ALA A 153 -9.62 0.41 27.64
C ALA A 153 -8.81 1.42 28.49
N LEU A 154 -7.77 2.04 27.91
CA LEU A 154 -6.98 3.09 28.55
C LEU A 154 -7.55 4.49 28.28
N ASP A 155 -8.52 4.60 27.39
CA ASP A 155 -9.08 5.87 26.96
C ASP A 155 -10.24 6.33 27.87
N SER A 156 -10.03 7.41 28.62
CA SER A 156 -11.07 8.03 29.45
C SER A 156 -11.99 9.03 28.71
N GLY A 157 -11.87 9.18 27.39
CA GLY A 157 -12.75 10.01 26.55
C GLY A 157 -12.55 11.53 26.66
N GLN A 158 -11.84 12.03 27.68
CA GLN A 158 -11.47 13.45 27.84
C GLN A 158 -10.01 13.59 28.30
N GLY A 159 -9.34 14.66 27.85
CA GLY A 159 -7.97 14.99 28.25
C GLY A 159 -6.90 14.48 27.28
N ASP A 160 -5.75 14.10 27.83
CA ASP A 160 -4.58 13.65 27.09
C ASP A 160 -4.73 12.21 26.59
N LEU A 161 -4.03 11.89 25.51
CA LEU A 161 -3.99 10.53 24.96
C LEU A 161 -3.00 9.65 25.75
N PRO A 162 -3.24 8.33 25.89
CA PRO A 162 -2.32 7.43 26.59
C PRO A 162 -0.99 7.23 25.86
N GLY A 163 0.03 6.72 26.57
CA GLY A 163 1.36 6.35 26.02
C GLY A 163 2.51 7.22 26.54
N GLU A 164 3.74 6.66 26.52
CA GLU A 164 4.97 7.43 26.75
C GLU A 164 5.47 8.00 25.41
N ASP A 165 6.07 9.19 25.42
CA ASP A 165 6.60 9.83 24.22
C ASP A 165 7.64 8.93 23.54
N VAL A 166 7.38 8.52 22.29
CA VAL A 166 8.36 7.87 21.42
C VAL A 166 8.98 8.95 20.53
N PRO A 167 10.23 8.81 20.05
CA PRO A 167 10.77 9.73 19.06
C PRO A 167 10.02 9.54 17.73
N GLY A 168 9.07 10.42 17.46
CA GLY A 168 8.34 10.55 16.21
C GLY A 168 7.84 11.98 16.07
N ASP A 169 8.10 12.58 14.92
CA ASP A 169 7.93 13.98 14.47
C ASP A 169 6.94 14.85 15.27
N ALA A 170 7.33 15.21 16.50
CA ALA A 170 6.79 16.38 17.17
C ALA A 170 7.20 17.59 16.32
N SER A 171 6.31 17.97 15.40
CA SER A 171 6.51 19.16 14.58
C SER A 171 5.64 20.27 15.12
N SER A 172 6.27 21.41 15.32
CA SER A 172 5.61 22.63 15.74
C SER A 172 6.00 23.76 14.81
N ARG A 173 5.02 24.52 14.36
CA ARG A 173 5.18 25.78 13.64
C ARG A 173 4.43 26.85 14.43
N GLY A 174 5.04 28.03 14.61
CA GLY A 174 4.42 29.13 15.37
C GLY A 174 4.18 28.80 16.86
N ASP A 175 3.15 29.44 17.44
CA ASP A 175 2.69 29.22 18.81
C ASP A 175 1.22 28.76 18.78
N ALA A 176 1.04 27.45 18.61
CA ALA A 176 -0.28 26.85 18.42
C ALA A 176 -1.19 26.97 19.65
N ASP A 177 -0.63 26.94 20.86
CA ASP A 177 -1.43 27.04 22.09
C ASP A 177 -2.00 28.46 22.26
N SER A 178 -1.16 29.49 22.22
CA SER A 178 -1.62 30.88 22.33
C SER A 178 -2.59 31.25 21.21
N ALA A 179 -2.33 30.78 19.97
CA ALA A 179 -3.21 31.03 18.84
C ALA A 179 -4.56 30.31 18.99
N PHE A 180 -4.60 29.11 19.56
CA PHE A 180 -5.85 28.41 19.86
C PHE A 180 -6.64 29.16 20.94
N GLU A 181 -6.01 29.52 22.06
CA GLU A 181 -6.65 30.25 23.18
C GLU A 181 -7.26 31.58 22.76
N SER A 182 -6.63 32.28 21.82
CA SER A 182 -7.10 33.59 21.31
C SER A 182 -8.16 33.51 20.19
N ALA A 183 -8.42 32.32 19.64
CA ALA A 183 -9.36 32.14 18.54
C ALA A 183 -10.82 32.40 18.98
N SER A 184 -11.60 33.08 18.14
CA SER A 184 -13.02 33.37 18.44
C SER A 184 -13.89 32.11 18.32
N ILE A 185 -13.51 31.17 17.44
CA ILE A 185 -14.17 29.88 17.28
C ILE A 185 -13.15 28.76 17.54
N GLN A 186 -13.49 27.88 18.49
CA GLN A 186 -12.64 26.77 18.91
C GLN A 186 -13.38 25.44 18.75
N LEU A 187 -12.66 24.43 18.27
CA LEU A 187 -13.06 23.02 18.27
C LEU A 187 -11.99 22.22 19.00
N ASP A 188 -12.41 21.31 19.87
CA ASP A 188 -11.54 20.35 20.55
C ASP A 188 -12.34 19.05 20.64
N GLN A 189 -11.96 18.04 19.86
CA GLN A 189 -12.68 16.79 19.73
C GLN A 189 -11.71 15.61 19.60
N ARG A 190 -12.21 14.43 19.91
CA ARG A 190 -11.48 13.16 19.81
C ARG A 190 -12.12 12.26 18.77
N TYR A 191 -11.29 11.49 18.09
CA TYR A 191 -11.63 10.61 16.99
C TYR A 191 -10.89 9.29 17.16
N SER A 192 -11.50 8.20 16.75
CA SER A 192 -10.85 6.89 16.76
C SER A 192 -11.14 6.10 15.50
N ILE A 193 -10.19 5.25 15.14
CA ILE A 193 -10.38 4.18 14.15
C ILE A 193 -9.96 2.89 14.82
N ALA A 194 -10.84 1.89 14.75
CA ALA A 194 -10.59 0.56 15.26
C ALA A 194 -9.44 -0.13 14.49
N HIS A 195 -8.94 -1.22 15.03
CA HIS A 195 -8.04 -2.11 14.32
C HIS A 195 -8.68 -2.62 13.02
N GLU A 196 -7.95 -2.52 11.90
CA GLU A 196 -8.34 -3.06 10.59
C GLU A 196 -7.35 -4.13 10.12
N ASN A 197 -7.87 -5.18 9.47
CA ASN A 197 -7.08 -6.21 8.84
C ASN A 197 -7.17 -6.13 7.31
N HIS A 198 -6.04 -6.33 6.63
CA HIS A 198 -5.94 -6.24 5.16
C HIS A 198 -6.86 -7.20 4.42
N SER A 199 -7.20 -8.36 5.02
CA SER A 199 -8.09 -9.38 4.47
C SER A 199 -7.81 -9.72 2.98
N VAL A 200 -6.51 -9.78 2.63
CA VAL A 200 -6.04 -10.03 1.25
C VAL A 200 -6.55 -11.35 0.71
N MET A 201 -7.13 -11.39 -0.50
CA MET A 201 -7.76 -12.62 -1.00
C MET A 201 -6.79 -13.80 -1.14
N GLU A 202 -5.58 -13.56 -1.64
CA GLU A 202 -4.49 -14.54 -1.57
C GLU A 202 -3.90 -14.51 -0.16
N MET A 203 -3.97 -15.63 0.56
CA MET A 203 -3.33 -15.78 1.87
C MET A 203 -1.80 -15.71 1.75
N HIS A 204 -1.13 -15.30 2.83
CA HIS A 204 0.33 -15.32 2.94
C HIS A 204 0.85 -16.74 2.73
N ALA A 205 1.81 -16.88 1.82
CA ALA A 205 2.33 -18.18 1.44
C ALA A 205 3.82 -18.12 1.11
N SER A 206 4.54 -19.13 1.59
CA SER A 206 5.95 -19.37 1.26
C SER A 206 6.11 -20.79 0.72
N VAL A 207 6.86 -20.94 -0.37
CA VAL A 207 7.41 -22.22 -0.82
C VAL A 207 8.92 -22.09 -0.87
N ALA A 208 9.63 -22.78 0.01
CA ALA A 208 11.08 -22.71 0.10
C ALA A 208 11.74 -23.99 -0.41
N GLN A 209 12.87 -23.84 -1.09
CA GLN A 209 13.71 -24.94 -1.57
C GLN A 209 15.19 -24.58 -1.37
N TRP A 210 15.98 -25.58 -0.96
CA TRP A 210 17.44 -25.47 -0.89
C TRP A 210 18.10 -26.41 -1.90
N GLU A 211 19.04 -25.89 -2.68
CA GLU A 211 19.89 -26.67 -3.59
C GLU A 211 21.34 -26.17 -3.52
N ASN A 212 22.30 -27.03 -3.14
CA ASN A 212 23.72 -26.67 -3.05
C ASN A 212 23.99 -25.36 -2.27
N ASP A 213 23.36 -25.23 -1.09
CA ASP A 213 23.39 -24.03 -0.23
C ASP A 213 22.73 -22.76 -0.83
N MET A 214 22.03 -22.87 -1.96
CA MET A 214 21.21 -21.80 -2.53
C MET A 214 19.76 -21.94 -2.07
N LEU A 215 19.17 -20.85 -1.59
CA LEU A 215 17.80 -20.76 -1.14
C LEU A 215 16.94 -20.07 -2.21
N THR A 216 15.95 -20.76 -2.73
CA THR A 216 14.87 -20.17 -3.52
C THR A 216 13.59 -20.15 -2.69
N VAL A 217 12.95 -18.98 -2.60
CA VAL A 217 11.66 -18.79 -1.92
C VAL A 217 10.67 -18.19 -2.91
N TYR A 218 9.60 -18.94 -3.21
CA TYR A 218 8.42 -18.37 -3.83
C TYR A 218 7.55 -17.78 -2.72
N GLU A 219 7.36 -16.47 -2.73
CA GLU A 219 6.66 -15.74 -1.67
C GLU A 219 5.58 -14.84 -2.26
N SER A 220 4.44 -14.75 -1.59
CA SER A 220 3.52 -13.63 -1.78
C SER A 220 4.13 -12.34 -1.21
N SER A 221 4.96 -11.62 -1.97
CA SER A 221 5.78 -10.51 -1.46
C SER A 221 5.62 -9.21 -2.27
N GLN A 222 5.45 -8.08 -1.58
CA GLN A 222 5.54 -6.73 -2.16
C GLN A 222 6.98 -6.19 -2.15
N GLY A 223 7.98 -7.00 -1.79
CA GLY A 223 9.34 -6.54 -1.56
C GLY A 223 10.38 -7.64 -1.75
N VAL A 224 10.46 -8.23 -2.96
CA VAL A 224 11.37 -9.37 -3.23
C VAL A 224 12.84 -9.07 -2.91
N VAL A 225 13.33 -7.86 -3.20
CA VAL A 225 14.70 -7.42 -2.86
C VAL A 225 14.86 -7.29 -1.34
N PHE A 226 13.89 -6.69 -0.65
CA PHE A 226 13.92 -6.53 0.81
C PHE A 226 13.97 -7.87 1.50
N GLN A 227 13.14 -8.82 1.06
CA GLN A 227 13.07 -10.15 1.62
C GLN A 227 14.33 -10.97 1.35
N ARG A 228 14.89 -10.92 0.13
CA ARG A 228 16.19 -11.55 -0.18
C ARG A 228 17.27 -11.07 0.79
N ASN A 229 17.37 -9.75 0.97
CA ASN A 229 18.37 -9.13 1.83
C ASN A 229 18.17 -9.53 3.30
N ALA A 230 16.93 -9.58 3.78
CA ALA A 230 16.61 -10.03 5.13
C ALA A 230 16.97 -11.51 5.33
N LEU A 231 16.55 -12.41 4.44
CA LEU A 231 16.86 -13.84 4.49
C LEU A 231 18.37 -14.11 4.46
N ALA A 232 19.12 -13.41 3.60
CA ALA A 232 20.57 -13.54 3.53
C ALA A 232 21.24 -13.22 4.89
N LYS A 233 20.80 -12.14 5.56
CA LYS A 233 21.30 -11.78 6.90
C LYS A 233 20.88 -12.80 7.95
N ILE A 234 19.64 -13.27 7.92
CA ILE A 234 19.10 -14.22 8.91
C ILE A 234 19.83 -15.57 8.84
N PHE A 235 20.05 -16.08 7.62
CA PHE A 235 20.73 -17.35 7.38
C PHE A 235 22.26 -17.23 7.40
N GLY A 236 22.82 -16.01 7.43
CA GLY A 236 24.26 -15.78 7.43
C GLY A 236 24.93 -16.21 6.13
N ILE A 237 24.23 -16.10 5.00
CA ILE A 237 24.73 -16.50 3.66
C ILE A 237 24.81 -15.28 2.72
N PRO A 238 25.65 -15.34 1.67
CA PRO A 238 25.72 -14.27 0.68
C PRO A 238 24.38 -14.04 -0.04
N GLN A 239 24.10 -12.80 -0.45
CA GLN A 239 22.82 -12.42 -1.07
C GLN A 239 22.59 -13.14 -2.40
N GLU A 240 23.65 -13.40 -3.16
CA GLU A 240 23.63 -14.15 -4.41
C GLU A 240 23.23 -15.62 -4.25
N LYS A 241 23.23 -16.15 -3.02
CA LYS A 241 22.72 -17.49 -2.70
C LYS A 241 21.24 -17.49 -2.31
N VAL A 242 20.56 -16.34 -2.35
CA VAL A 242 19.14 -16.23 -2.03
C VAL A 242 18.40 -15.66 -3.23
N THR A 243 17.31 -16.30 -3.62
CA THR A 243 16.39 -15.82 -4.65
C THR A 243 14.97 -15.84 -4.13
N VAL A 244 14.30 -14.68 -4.17
CA VAL A 244 12.89 -14.52 -3.84
C VAL A 244 12.10 -14.21 -5.11
N ILE A 245 11.02 -14.98 -5.34
CA ILE A 245 10.20 -14.93 -6.55
C ILE A 245 8.73 -14.65 -6.18
N SER A 246 8.15 -13.63 -6.81
CA SER A 246 6.77 -13.15 -6.68
C SER A 246 6.30 -12.51 -8.00
N HIS A 247 6.28 -13.28 -9.09
CA HIS A 247 5.80 -12.78 -10.41
C HIS A 247 4.35 -12.27 -10.34
N PHE A 248 3.50 -13.02 -9.64
CA PHE A 248 2.14 -12.61 -9.30
C PHE A 248 1.91 -12.73 -7.81
N ILE A 249 1.08 -11.81 -7.31
CA ILE A 249 0.67 -11.73 -5.92
C ILE A 249 -0.77 -11.23 -5.90
N GLY A 250 -1.61 -11.82 -5.05
CA GLY A 250 -3.02 -11.47 -4.87
C GLY A 250 -3.19 -10.22 -3.98
N SER A 251 -2.38 -9.21 -4.26
CA SER A 251 -2.14 -8.03 -3.43
C SER A 251 -1.55 -8.35 -2.05
N GLY A 252 -1.19 -7.28 -1.35
CA GLY A 252 -0.81 -7.27 0.06
C GLY A 252 -1.40 -6.09 0.83
N PHE A 253 -1.70 -4.98 0.14
CA PHE A 253 -2.19 -3.72 0.74
C PHE A 253 -1.33 -3.22 1.91
N GLY A 254 -0.06 -3.65 1.98
CA GLY A 254 0.88 -3.33 3.05
C GLY A 254 1.29 -4.53 3.91
N SER A 255 0.41 -5.53 4.10
CA SER A 255 0.72 -6.73 4.90
C SER A 255 1.89 -7.54 4.35
N LYS A 256 2.12 -7.51 3.03
CA LYS A 256 3.19 -8.27 2.37
C LYS A 256 4.40 -7.39 1.99
N LEU A 257 4.53 -6.18 2.56
CA LEU A 257 5.70 -5.31 2.34
C LEU A 257 7.00 -5.93 2.84
N PHE A 258 6.92 -6.56 4.01
CA PHE A 258 8.07 -7.06 4.73
C PHE A 258 7.86 -8.53 5.07
N MET A 259 8.98 -9.24 5.24
CA MET A 259 8.97 -10.67 5.51
C MET A 259 8.43 -10.95 6.92
N TRP A 260 7.55 -11.95 7.03
CA TRP A 260 7.01 -12.46 8.29
C TRP A 260 7.66 -13.78 8.72
N PRO A 261 7.51 -14.19 10.00
CA PRO A 261 8.13 -15.41 10.53
C PRO A 261 7.82 -16.70 9.75
N HIS A 262 6.67 -16.78 9.05
CA HIS A 262 6.30 -17.99 8.30
C HIS A 262 7.30 -18.33 7.19
N ALA A 263 7.88 -17.33 6.53
CA ALA A 263 8.90 -17.52 5.51
C ALA A 263 10.19 -18.12 6.09
N VAL A 264 10.59 -17.70 7.30
CA VAL A 264 11.79 -18.18 7.99
C VAL A 264 11.61 -19.64 8.44
N MET A 265 10.50 -19.97 9.10
CA MET A 265 10.23 -21.35 9.54
C MET A 265 10.08 -22.32 8.35
N THR A 266 9.47 -21.88 7.26
CA THR A 266 9.37 -22.67 6.02
C THR A 266 10.75 -22.93 5.42
N SER A 267 11.61 -21.90 5.40
CA SER A 267 12.97 -22.01 4.86
C SER A 267 13.86 -22.91 5.72
N VAL A 268 13.77 -22.85 7.05
CA VAL A 268 14.49 -23.77 7.95
C VAL A 268 14.01 -25.21 7.76
N ALA A 269 12.70 -25.43 7.70
CA ALA A 269 12.14 -26.76 7.49
C ALA A 269 12.60 -27.37 6.16
N ALA A 270 12.59 -26.59 5.08
CA ALA A 270 13.07 -27.05 3.78
C ALA A 270 14.55 -27.42 3.80
N ARG A 271 15.37 -26.65 4.53
CA ARG A 271 16.80 -26.94 4.72
C ARG A 271 17.02 -28.25 5.45
N ARG A 272 16.35 -28.44 6.59
CA ARG A 272 16.55 -29.60 7.46
C ARG A 272 16.05 -30.91 6.85
N LEU A 273 14.96 -30.84 6.09
CA LEU A 273 14.39 -32.03 5.43
C LEU A 273 15.07 -32.35 4.09
N GLY A 274 15.81 -31.41 3.51
CA GLY A 274 16.37 -31.55 2.15
C GLY A 274 15.28 -31.70 1.08
N ARG A 275 14.09 -31.14 1.34
CA ARG A 275 12.91 -31.21 0.48
C ARG A 275 12.22 -29.84 0.44
N PRO A 276 11.58 -29.45 -0.68
CA PRO A 276 10.82 -28.21 -0.70
C PRO A 276 9.68 -28.24 0.32
N VAL A 277 9.44 -27.14 1.04
CA VAL A 277 8.32 -27.01 1.99
C VAL A 277 7.41 -25.88 1.52
N LYS A 278 6.11 -26.13 1.49
CA LYS A 278 5.07 -25.10 1.31
C LYS A 278 4.32 -24.87 2.61
N THR A 279 4.20 -23.61 3.00
CA THR A 279 3.37 -23.17 4.12
C THR A 279 2.45 -22.07 3.63
N VAL A 280 1.14 -22.27 3.79
CA VAL A 280 0.11 -21.25 3.56
C VAL A 280 -0.48 -20.90 4.93
N VAL A 281 -0.43 -19.64 5.31
CA VAL A 281 -0.96 -19.18 6.60
C VAL A 281 -2.49 -19.29 6.56
N PRO A 282 -3.11 -20.03 7.50
CA PRO A 282 -4.58 -20.09 7.57
C PRO A 282 -5.19 -18.70 7.77
N ARG A 283 -6.30 -18.42 7.09
CA ARG A 283 -7.01 -17.11 7.16
C ARG A 283 -7.19 -16.60 8.59
N GLU A 284 -7.62 -17.45 9.51
CA GLU A 284 -7.87 -17.11 10.91
C GLU A 284 -6.61 -16.61 11.65
N LEU A 285 -5.43 -17.04 11.21
CA LEU A 285 -4.14 -16.64 11.79
C LEU A 285 -3.58 -15.35 11.18
N GLU A 286 -3.98 -14.97 9.96
CA GLU A 286 -3.52 -13.71 9.35
C GLU A 286 -3.99 -12.46 10.12
N TYR A 287 -5.11 -12.58 10.85
CA TYR A 287 -5.57 -11.55 11.78
C TYR A 287 -4.68 -11.38 13.01
N LEU A 288 -3.72 -12.28 13.22
CA LEU A 288 -2.91 -12.37 14.43
C LEU A 288 -1.41 -12.19 14.17
N ASN A 289 -0.90 -12.61 13.01
CA ASN A 289 0.54 -12.77 12.81
C ASN A 289 1.11 -12.26 11.47
N THR A 290 0.31 -11.55 10.68
CA THR A 290 0.75 -10.89 9.43
C THR A 290 0.53 -9.37 9.44
N GLY A 291 0.47 -8.80 10.65
CA GLY A 291 0.25 -7.38 10.89
C GLY A 291 -1.14 -6.89 10.53
N TYR A 292 -1.38 -5.62 10.81
CA TYR A 292 -2.69 -4.95 10.73
C TYR A 292 -2.52 -3.43 10.81
N ARG A 293 -3.55 -2.66 10.44
CA ARG A 293 -3.62 -1.23 10.79
C ARG A 293 -3.96 -1.10 12.27
N PRO A 294 -3.11 -0.48 13.09
CA PRO A 294 -3.38 -0.39 14.52
C PRO A 294 -4.58 0.49 14.83
N THR A 295 -5.25 0.21 15.95
CA THR A 295 -6.21 1.16 16.55
C THR A 295 -5.53 2.52 16.69
N SER A 296 -6.21 3.58 16.25
CA SER A 296 -5.74 4.95 16.41
C SER A 296 -6.69 5.75 17.29
N LEU A 297 -6.13 6.46 18.26
CA LEU A 297 -6.78 7.47 19.08
C LEU A 297 -6.21 8.82 18.69
N GLN A 298 -7.07 9.78 18.39
CA GLN A 298 -6.66 11.07 17.87
C GLN A 298 -7.43 12.18 18.58
N ARG A 299 -6.77 13.31 18.86
CA ARG A 299 -7.39 14.54 19.36
C ARG A 299 -7.02 15.68 18.42
N VAL A 300 -8.03 16.36 17.90
CA VAL A 300 -7.85 17.49 16.98
C VAL A 300 -8.43 18.73 17.64
N ARG A 301 -7.59 19.77 17.75
CA ARG A 301 -8.02 21.10 18.19
C ARG A 301 -7.84 22.10 17.05
N LEU A 302 -8.89 22.80 16.68
CA LEU A 302 -8.87 23.82 15.63
C LEU A 302 -9.32 25.16 16.20
N GLY A 303 -8.51 26.20 16.00
CA GLY A 303 -8.85 27.58 16.30
C GLY A 303 -9.02 28.37 15.00
N ALA A 304 -10.13 29.10 14.86
CA ALA A 304 -10.39 29.97 13.73
C ALA A 304 -10.95 31.33 14.15
N ASP A 305 -10.81 32.32 13.27
CA ASP A 305 -11.54 33.58 13.37
C ASP A 305 -12.96 33.47 12.80
N ASP A 306 -13.78 34.51 13.02
CA ASP A 306 -15.17 34.58 12.54
C ASP A 306 -15.29 34.54 11.00
N SER A 307 -14.18 34.73 10.27
CA SER A 307 -14.13 34.66 8.82
C SER A 307 -13.82 33.25 8.29
N GLY A 308 -13.61 32.29 9.19
CA GLY A 308 -13.22 30.92 8.91
C GLY A 308 -11.72 30.74 8.60
N LYS A 309 -10.87 31.73 8.87
CA LYS A 309 -9.41 31.56 8.71
C LYS A 309 -8.87 30.76 9.90
N LEU A 310 -8.13 29.70 9.63
CA LEU A 310 -7.44 28.89 10.64
C LEU A 310 -6.30 29.70 11.28
N LEU A 311 -6.34 29.79 12.60
CA LEU A 311 -5.32 30.42 13.43
C LEU A 311 -4.44 29.38 14.13
N SER A 312 -5.00 28.21 14.46
CA SER A 312 -4.28 27.13 15.12
C SER A 312 -4.79 25.74 14.72
N ILE A 313 -3.88 24.78 14.55
CA ILE A 313 -4.18 23.36 14.40
C ILE A 313 -3.35 22.56 15.39
N HIS A 314 -3.99 21.78 16.25
CA HIS A 314 -3.35 20.71 17.01
C HIS A 314 -3.86 19.37 16.53
N HIS A 315 -2.96 18.41 16.33
CA HIS A 315 -3.31 17.03 16.03
C HIS A 315 -2.42 16.06 16.81
N ASP A 316 -2.95 15.63 17.95
CA ASP A 316 -2.32 14.64 18.82
C ASP A 316 -2.82 13.25 18.41
N GLY A 317 -1.90 12.33 18.15
CA GLY A 317 -2.15 10.95 17.77
C GLY A 317 -1.60 9.96 18.80
N CYS A 318 -2.23 8.79 18.87
CA CYS A 318 -1.76 7.64 19.62
C CYS A 318 -2.17 6.35 18.90
N ASN A 319 -1.23 5.43 18.71
CA ASN A 319 -1.53 4.13 18.10
C ASN A 319 -0.91 2.95 18.85
N GLU A 320 -1.47 1.77 18.61
CA GLU A 320 -0.95 0.50 19.12
C GLU A 320 0.41 0.15 18.50
N THR A 321 1.30 -0.42 19.31
CA THR A 321 2.53 -1.13 18.91
C THR A 321 2.63 -2.46 19.66
N SER A 322 3.65 -3.29 19.40
CA SER A 322 3.75 -4.64 19.98
C SER A 322 5.01 -4.85 20.84
N PRO A 323 4.99 -5.82 21.78
CA PRO A 323 6.18 -6.27 22.49
C PRO A 323 7.24 -6.90 21.57
N ALA A 324 6.83 -7.39 20.39
CA ALA A 324 7.70 -8.09 19.43
C ALA A 324 8.34 -7.15 18.39
N GLY A 325 7.94 -5.88 18.34
CA GLY A 325 8.41 -4.91 17.37
C GLY A 325 7.71 -3.56 17.49
N LEU A 326 8.45 -2.49 17.19
CA LEU A 326 7.95 -1.13 17.17
C LEU A 326 7.32 -0.79 15.81
N HIS A 327 6.08 -0.29 15.80
CA HIS A 327 5.42 0.29 14.64
C HIS A 327 4.81 1.64 15.01
N ASP A 328 5.15 2.67 14.26
CA ASP A 328 4.51 3.99 14.29
C ASP A 328 3.70 4.13 13.00
N ASP A 329 2.38 4.33 13.12
CA ASP A 329 1.52 4.52 11.94
C ASP A 329 1.55 5.97 11.45
N SER A 330 2.00 6.92 12.27
CA SER A 330 2.19 8.35 11.95
C SER A 330 0.92 9.04 11.48
N VAL A 331 -0.16 8.83 12.23
CA VAL A 331 -1.53 9.26 11.86
C VAL A 331 -1.67 10.76 11.61
N ASN A 332 -0.79 11.60 12.14
CA ASN A 332 -0.88 13.06 11.99
C ASN A 332 0.10 13.64 10.95
N GLY A 333 0.90 12.82 10.26
CA GLY A 333 2.02 13.27 9.43
C GLY A 333 1.66 14.25 8.30
N ALA A 334 0.45 14.16 7.74
CA ALA A 334 0.01 15.10 6.70
C ALA A 334 -0.44 16.48 7.24
N THR A 335 -0.90 16.53 8.50
CA THR A 335 -1.55 17.72 9.10
C THR A 335 -0.73 19.01 8.96
N PRO A 336 0.60 19.02 9.19
CA PRO A 336 1.40 20.24 9.09
C PRO A 336 1.38 20.90 7.71
N SER A 337 1.07 20.13 6.67
CA SER A 337 1.17 20.53 5.26
C SER A 337 -0.18 20.86 4.59
N MET A 338 -1.29 20.33 5.09
CA MET A 338 -2.56 20.29 4.32
C MET A 338 -3.27 21.63 4.17
N TYR A 339 -3.21 22.49 5.18
CA TYR A 339 -3.95 23.75 5.22
C TYR A 339 -3.06 24.91 5.63
N ALA A 340 -3.34 26.10 5.10
CA ALA A 340 -2.65 27.32 5.46
C ALA A 340 -2.96 27.69 6.91
N CYS A 341 -1.98 27.50 7.80
CA CYS A 341 -2.06 27.89 9.19
C CYS A 341 -0.66 28.16 9.74
N ASP A 342 -0.46 29.34 10.32
CA ASP A 342 0.86 29.74 10.83
C ASP A 342 1.23 29.05 12.15
N ASN A 343 0.24 28.50 12.87
CA ASN A 343 0.45 27.87 14.16
C ASN A 343 -0.07 26.42 14.15
N VAL A 344 0.84 25.45 14.15
CA VAL A 344 0.50 24.03 14.11
C VAL A 344 1.34 23.27 15.12
N ALA A 345 0.74 22.34 15.83
CA ALA A 345 1.44 21.39 16.69
C ALA A 345 0.90 19.97 16.45
N VAL A 346 1.78 19.00 16.24
CA VAL A 346 1.40 17.59 16.15
C VAL A 346 2.29 16.76 17.06
N THR A 347 1.71 15.72 17.68
CA THR A 347 2.44 14.78 18.54
C THR A 347 1.94 13.36 18.29
N ASN A 348 2.81 12.35 18.25
CA ASN A 348 2.40 10.95 18.15
C ASN A 348 2.93 10.13 19.32
N ARG A 349 2.09 9.26 19.89
CA ARG A 349 2.42 8.37 21.02
C ARG A 349 2.19 6.92 20.64
N LEU A 350 2.92 6.02 21.28
CA LEU A 350 2.72 4.58 21.11
C LEU A 350 2.34 3.92 22.43
N VAL A 351 1.45 2.93 22.34
CA VAL A 351 1.11 2.05 23.46
C VAL A 351 1.42 0.62 23.07
N THR A 352 2.26 -0.05 23.87
CA THR A 352 2.58 -1.46 23.67
C THR A 352 1.42 -2.33 24.12
N VAL A 353 0.80 -3.06 23.18
CA VAL A 353 -0.31 -3.99 23.43
C VAL A 353 0.11 -5.42 23.07
N ASN A 354 -0.35 -6.42 23.81
CA ASN A 354 -0.10 -7.85 23.62
C ASN A 354 -0.84 -8.44 22.40
N LYS A 355 -0.60 -7.83 21.24
CA LYS A 355 -1.05 -8.23 19.90
C LYS A 355 0.19 -8.44 19.00
N GLY A 356 -0.01 -9.04 17.83
CA GLY A 356 1.05 -9.15 16.82
C GLY A 356 1.60 -7.78 16.42
N THR A 357 2.79 -7.72 15.83
CA THR A 357 3.36 -6.44 15.38
C THR A 357 2.47 -5.81 14.30
N PRO A 358 1.97 -4.56 14.49
CA PRO A 358 1.25 -3.85 13.43
C PRO A 358 2.13 -3.64 12.20
N THR A 359 1.51 -3.33 11.07
CA THR A 359 2.25 -3.02 9.83
C THR A 359 1.48 -2.01 9.00
N SER A 360 2.08 -1.52 7.93
CA SER A 360 1.38 -0.62 7.02
C SER A 360 0.13 -1.30 6.45
N MET A 361 -1.01 -0.60 6.46
CA MET A 361 -2.15 -0.86 5.60
C MET A 361 -2.35 0.36 4.70
N ARG A 362 -2.82 0.15 3.47
CA ARG A 362 -2.94 1.16 2.38
C ARG A 362 -3.16 2.58 2.91
N ALA A 363 -2.26 3.51 2.56
CA ALA A 363 -2.18 4.84 3.15
C ALA A 363 -1.93 4.80 4.69
N PRO A 364 -0.81 4.21 5.17
CA PRO A 364 -0.51 4.15 6.61
C PRO A 364 -0.45 5.58 7.18
N GLY A 365 -1.08 5.76 8.34
CA GLY A 365 -1.18 7.08 8.98
C GLY A 365 -2.17 8.03 8.33
N GLU A 366 -1.93 8.42 7.08
CA GLU A 366 -2.70 9.50 6.41
C GLU A 366 -4.18 9.14 6.23
N ALA A 367 -4.51 7.87 6.03
CA ALA A 367 -5.91 7.42 6.03
C ALA A 367 -6.60 7.76 7.35
N SER A 368 -5.97 7.34 8.45
CA SER A 368 -6.49 7.50 9.79
C SER A 368 -6.51 8.96 10.23
N GLY A 369 -5.46 9.69 9.86
CA GLY A 369 -5.31 11.13 10.09
C GLY A 369 -6.32 11.99 9.36
N ALA A 370 -6.49 11.71 8.06
CA ALA A 370 -7.44 12.43 7.22
C ALA A 370 -8.86 12.26 7.75
N PHE A 371 -9.20 11.09 8.30
CA PHE A 371 -10.49 10.92 8.97
C PHE A 371 -10.70 11.94 10.10
N ALA A 372 -9.75 12.04 11.04
CA ALA A 372 -9.87 12.95 12.17
C ALA A 372 -9.84 14.43 11.73
N LEU A 373 -8.87 14.81 10.90
CA LEU A 373 -8.69 16.19 10.44
C LEU A 373 -9.87 16.69 9.60
N GLU A 374 -10.31 15.92 8.61
CA GLU A 374 -11.38 16.35 7.70
C GLU A 374 -12.77 16.33 8.34
N THR A 375 -12.99 15.44 9.32
CA THR A 375 -14.21 15.47 10.14
C THR A 375 -14.19 16.69 11.07
N ALA A 376 -13.06 17.00 11.70
CA ALA A 376 -12.90 18.20 12.53
C ALA A 376 -13.13 19.49 11.74
N LEU A 377 -12.63 19.58 10.51
CA LEU A 377 -12.89 20.73 9.64
C LEU A 377 -14.37 20.89 9.28
N ASP A 378 -15.09 19.78 9.08
CA ASP A 378 -16.54 19.83 8.83
C ASP A 378 -17.32 20.27 10.09
N GLU A 379 -16.91 19.83 11.28
CA GLU A 379 -17.48 20.31 12.55
C GLU A 379 -17.19 21.80 12.80
N LEU A 380 -15.98 22.26 12.48
CA LEU A 380 -15.63 23.68 12.55
C LEU A 380 -16.48 24.50 11.57
N ALA A 381 -16.69 24.01 10.34
CA ALA A 381 -17.57 24.65 9.36
C ALA A 381 -19.00 24.79 9.88
N VAL A 382 -19.53 23.77 10.56
CA VAL A 382 -20.85 23.84 11.21
C VAL A 382 -20.88 24.91 12.31
N LYS A 383 -19.85 25.00 13.16
CA LYS A 383 -19.78 26.03 14.21
C LYS A 383 -19.74 27.45 13.64
N LEU A 384 -19.11 27.61 12.48
CA LEU A 384 -19.00 28.87 11.75
C LEU A 384 -20.25 29.22 10.92
N ASP A 385 -21.23 28.32 10.81
CA ASP A 385 -22.32 28.41 9.83
C ASP A 385 -21.79 28.64 8.40
N MET A 386 -20.72 27.92 8.05
CA MET A 386 -20.00 28.03 6.79
C MET A 386 -20.13 26.75 5.97
N ASP A 387 -20.17 26.88 4.63
CA ASP A 387 -20.09 25.70 3.77
C ASP A 387 -18.72 24.98 3.95
N PRO A 388 -18.70 23.65 4.13
CA PRO A 388 -17.46 22.91 4.37
C PRO A 388 -16.43 23.02 3.25
N LEU A 389 -16.88 23.13 2.00
CA LEU A 389 -15.98 23.31 0.86
C LEU A 389 -15.43 24.74 0.84
N ALA A 390 -16.26 25.76 1.14
CA ALA A 390 -15.81 27.13 1.27
C ALA A 390 -14.74 27.32 2.36
N LEU A 391 -14.88 26.64 3.51
CA LEU A 391 -13.87 26.65 4.58
C LEU A 391 -12.51 26.11 4.10
N ARG A 392 -12.53 25.07 3.26
CA ARG A 392 -11.30 24.46 2.71
C ARG A 392 -10.65 25.36 1.67
N HIS A 393 -11.41 25.97 0.77
CA HIS A 393 -10.88 26.99 -0.14
C HIS A 393 -10.27 28.18 0.60
N LYS A 394 -10.91 28.64 1.68
CA LYS A 394 -10.43 29.75 2.51
C LYS A 394 -9.06 29.48 3.11
N ASN A 395 -8.78 28.22 3.46
CA ASN A 395 -7.55 27.79 4.11
C ASN A 395 -6.63 26.99 3.18
N PHE A 396 -6.77 27.15 1.87
CA PHE A 396 -5.91 26.51 0.88
C PHE A 396 -4.45 26.92 1.07
N ALA A 397 -3.56 25.92 1.12
CA ALA A 397 -2.11 26.11 1.14
C ALA A 397 -1.55 26.13 -0.30
N ASP A 398 -1.17 27.31 -0.79
CA ASP A 398 -0.58 27.50 -2.13
C ASP A 398 0.90 27.07 -2.22
N ARG A 399 1.51 26.77 -1.09
CA ARG A 399 2.83 26.17 -0.90
C ARG A 399 2.78 25.21 0.28
N ASP A 400 3.83 24.41 0.50
CA ASP A 400 3.91 23.52 1.66
C ASP A 400 4.26 24.31 2.92
N PRO A 401 3.33 24.48 3.87
CA PRO A 401 3.60 25.23 5.08
C PRO A 401 4.57 24.49 6.03
N ALA A 402 4.69 23.16 5.93
CA ALA A 402 5.55 22.38 6.81
C ALA A 402 7.01 22.48 6.40
N ALA A 403 7.29 22.26 5.11
CA ALA A 403 8.63 22.34 4.57
C ALA A 403 9.07 23.78 4.25
N ASP A 404 8.13 24.74 4.21
CA ASP A 404 8.34 26.08 3.66
C ASP A 404 8.90 26.02 2.22
N LEU A 405 8.38 25.10 1.40
CA LEU A 405 8.78 24.90 0.01
C LEU A 405 7.59 25.14 -0.94
N PRO A 406 7.83 25.57 -2.19
CA PRO A 406 6.79 25.54 -3.21
C PRO A 406 6.37 24.09 -3.50
N TRP A 407 5.09 23.90 -3.81
CA TRP A 407 4.63 22.63 -4.39
C TRP A 407 5.24 22.47 -5.79
N SER A 408 5.68 21.26 -6.12
CA SER A 408 6.06 20.88 -7.49
C SER A 408 4.90 21.08 -8.48
N SER A 409 3.70 20.65 -8.08
CA SER A 409 2.42 20.95 -8.73
C SER A 409 1.30 20.70 -7.72
N ASN A 410 0.30 21.59 -7.68
CA ASN A 410 -0.85 21.53 -6.78
C ASN A 410 -2.12 21.99 -7.50
N HIS A 411 -2.97 21.04 -7.87
CA HIS A 411 -4.28 21.27 -8.49
C HIS A 411 -5.46 20.92 -7.55
N LEU A 412 -5.28 21.09 -6.23
CA LEU A 412 -6.31 20.73 -5.26
C LEU A 412 -7.58 21.59 -5.40
N LYS A 413 -7.46 22.87 -5.76
CA LYS A 413 -8.64 23.73 -6.03
C LYS A 413 -9.45 23.20 -7.20
N GLU A 414 -8.77 22.81 -8.28
CA GLU A 414 -9.40 22.19 -9.45
C GLU A 414 -10.04 20.84 -9.09
N CYS A 415 -9.41 20.04 -8.22
CA CYS A 415 -10.01 18.82 -7.70
C CYS A 415 -11.32 19.10 -6.96
N TRP A 416 -11.32 20.08 -6.04
CA TRP A 416 -12.52 20.49 -5.30
C TRP A 416 -13.62 20.99 -6.24
N ASP A 417 -13.32 21.94 -7.12
CA ASP A 417 -14.30 22.57 -8.01
C ASP A 417 -14.90 21.56 -8.99
N ASN A 418 -14.05 20.72 -9.61
CA ASN A 418 -14.47 19.70 -10.55
C ASN A 418 -15.35 18.63 -9.88
N ALA A 419 -14.93 18.11 -8.73
CA ALA A 419 -15.70 17.10 -8.00
C ALA A 419 -17.01 17.69 -7.46
N ALA A 420 -17.01 18.91 -6.92
CA ALA A 420 -18.22 19.59 -6.45
C ALA A 420 -19.23 19.81 -7.58
N GLN A 421 -18.76 20.21 -8.78
CA GLN A 421 -19.61 20.40 -9.95
C GLN A 421 -20.23 19.08 -10.43
N ARG A 422 -19.40 18.04 -10.64
CA ARG A 422 -19.85 16.71 -11.08
C ARG A 422 -20.79 16.06 -10.06
N PHE A 423 -20.50 16.23 -8.77
CA PHE A 423 -21.33 15.73 -7.70
C PHE A 423 -22.66 16.47 -7.56
N GLY A 424 -22.72 17.75 -7.94
CA GLY A 424 -23.88 18.62 -7.73
C GLY A 424 -23.95 19.17 -6.30
N TRP A 425 -22.81 19.55 -5.72
CA TRP A 425 -22.68 20.05 -4.34
C TRP A 425 -23.58 21.25 -4.04
N ASN A 426 -23.86 22.09 -5.04
CA ASN A 426 -24.78 23.23 -4.92
C ASN A 426 -26.21 22.85 -4.51
N LYS A 427 -26.58 21.56 -4.55
CA LYS A 427 -27.88 21.05 -4.07
C LYS A 427 -27.87 20.70 -2.57
N ARG A 428 -26.71 20.74 -1.91
CA ARG A 428 -26.59 20.44 -0.48
C ARG A 428 -27.43 21.42 0.33
N ASN A 429 -28.20 20.91 1.29
CA ASN A 429 -28.78 21.72 2.35
C ASN A 429 -27.90 21.62 3.60
N PRO A 430 -27.43 22.74 4.18
CA PRO A 430 -26.58 22.71 5.37
C PRO A 430 -27.33 22.24 6.63
N THR A 431 -28.66 22.35 6.66
CA THR A 431 -29.48 21.90 7.80
C THR A 431 -29.54 20.37 7.84
N PRO A 432 -29.07 19.72 8.92
CA PRO A 432 -29.14 18.27 9.02
C PRO A 432 -30.56 17.72 8.87
N GLY A 433 -30.71 16.64 8.12
CA GLY A 433 -31.97 15.92 7.89
C GLY A 433 -32.99 16.64 6.99
N ALA A 434 -32.61 17.76 6.37
CA ALA A 434 -33.51 18.55 5.53
C ALA A 434 -33.73 17.98 4.12
N MET A 435 -32.78 17.21 3.59
CA MET A 435 -32.88 16.59 2.28
C MET A 435 -33.56 15.22 2.39
N LYS A 436 -34.69 15.02 1.70
CA LYS A 436 -35.50 13.80 1.80
C LYS A 436 -35.96 13.32 0.43
N ASP A 437 -36.10 12.01 0.28
CA ASP A 437 -36.62 11.32 -0.91
C ASP A 437 -37.38 10.07 -0.46
N GLY A 438 -38.71 10.17 -0.40
CA GLY A 438 -39.56 9.18 0.27
C GLY A 438 -39.24 9.09 1.76
N ASP A 439 -38.98 7.87 2.23
CA ASP A 439 -38.62 7.56 3.62
C ASP A 439 -37.12 7.71 3.89
N GLU A 440 -36.29 7.86 2.84
CA GLU A 440 -34.85 8.08 2.97
C GLU A 440 -34.52 9.56 3.20
N ILE A 441 -33.60 9.80 4.13
CA ILE A 441 -32.95 11.08 4.36
C ILE A 441 -31.60 11.07 3.66
N ILE A 442 -31.36 12.11 2.86
CA ILE A 442 -30.14 12.27 2.06
C ILE A 442 -29.14 13.10 2.86
N GLY A 443 -27.89 12.67 2.87
CA GLY A 443 -26.79 13.44 3.43
C GLY A 443 -25.63 13.58 2.45
N TYR A 444 -25.10 14.79 2.32
CA TYR A 444 -23.93 15.10 1.51
C TYR A 444 -22.74 15.47 2.40
N GLY A 445 -21.61 14.81 2.17
CA GLY A 445 -20.34 15.06 2.85
C GLY A 445 -19.19 15.13 1.87
N MET A 446 -18.11 15.79 2.28
CA MET A 446 -16.89 15.90 1.48
C MET A 446 -15.65 15.88 2.37
N ALA A 447 -14.52 15.56 1.76
CA ALA A 447 -13.21 15.59 2.37
C ALA A 447 -12.12 15.81 1.31
N THR A 448 -10.99 16.37 1.73
CA THR A 448 -9.77 16.41 0.93
C THR A 448 -9.11 15.03 0.90
N GLN A 449 -8.55 14.68 -0.25
CA GLN A 449 -7.68 13.52 -0.42
C GLN A 449 -6.26 14.00 -0.67
N SER A 450 -5.30 13.30 -0.10
CA SER A 450 -3.89 13.55 -0.34
C SER A 450 -3.07 12.29 -0.11
N TRP A 451 -1.90 12.27 -0.73
CA TRP A 451 -0.88 11.27 -0.46
C TRP A 451 0.47 11.76 -0.96
N GLU A 452 1.56 11.41 -0.27
CA GLU A 452 2.90 11.79 -0.70
C GLU A 452 3.26 11.22 -2.09
N ALA A 453 3.93 12.04 -2.90
CA ALA A 453 4.41 11.60 -4.21
C ALA A 453 5.87 11.15 -4.11
N MET A 454 6.15 10.11 -3.32
CA MET A 454 7.50 9.58 -3.07
C MET A 454 8.19 9.00 -4.31
N ARG A 455 9.52 8.88 -4.24
CA ARG A 455 10.40 8.28 -5.26
C ARG A 455 11.61 7.68 -4.55
N GLN A 456 12.05 6.51 -4.99
CA GLN A 456 13.13 5.74 -4.38
C GLN A 456 14.26 5.45 -5.39
N HIS A 457 15.33 4.83 -4.91
CA HIS A 457 16.36 4.27 -5.79
C HIS A 457 15.80 3.07 -6.59
N CYS A 458 16.19 2.94 -7.85
CA CYS A 458 15.83 1.82 -8.70
C CYS A 458 16.85 1.58 -9.81
N SER A 459 17.13 0.31 -10.06
CA SER A 459 17.85 -0.17 -11.23
C SER A 459 16.87 -0.89 -12.16
N ALA A 460 17.11 -0.81 -13.46
CA ALA A 460 16.35 -1.54 -14.47
C ALA A 460 17.26 -1.95 -15.61
N ARG A 461 16.85 -2.97 -16.37
CA ARG A 461 17.50 -3.39 -17.61
C ARG A 461 16.54 -3.25 -18.76
N PHE A 462 17.07 -2.79 -19.89
CA PHE A 462 16.33 -2.65 -21.14
C PHE A 462 17.11 -3.29 -22.26
N GLY A 463 16.45 -4.11 -23.09
CA GLY A 463 17.11 -4.88 -24.13
C GLY A 463 16.35 -4.87 -25.45
N PHE A 464 17.08 -4.81 -26.55
CA PHE A 464 16.58 -4.99 -27.91
C PHE A 464 17.01 -6.36 -28.44
N ARG A 465 16.07 -7.16 -28.93
CA ARG A 465 16.36 -8.49 -29.50
C ARG A 465 16.38 -8.48 -31.03
N ASP A 466 17.08 -9.46 -31.60
CA ASP A 466 17.22 -9.62 -33.05
C ASP A 466 15.94 -10.10 -33.77
N ASP A 467 14.91 -10.46 -33.01
CA ASP A 467 13.55 -10.74 -33.48
C ASP A 467 12.62 -9.51 -33.45
N GLY A 468 13.12 -8.36 -32.99
CA GLY A 468 12.36 -7.11 -32.88
C GLY A 468 11.54 -6.96 -31.60
N THR A 469 11.58 -7.93 -30.68
CA THR A 469 10.99 -7.79 -29.34
C THR A 469 11.90 -7.00 -28.41
N LEU A 470 11.29 -6.45 -27.35
CA LEU A 470 12.00 -5.76 -26.28
C LEU A 470 11.97 -6.58 -24.99
N LEU A 471 13.01 -6.46 -24.18
CA LEU A 471 13.07 -6.94 -22.81
C LEU A 471 13.10 -5.72 -21.87
N VAL A 472 12.24 -5.71 -20.87
CA VAL A 472 12.36 -4.78 -19.73
C VAL A 472 12.35 -5.57 -18.44
N ALA A 473 13.37 -5.41 -17.59
CA ALA A 473 13.49 -6.17 -16.35
C ALA A 473 13.77 -5.27 -15.15
N CYS A 474 13.07 -5.52 -14.04
CA CYS A 474 13.26 -4.81 -12.77
C CYS A 474 12.81 -5.70 -11.61
N GLY A 475 13.57 -5.75 -10.53
CA GLY A 475 13.28 -6.49 -9.30
C GLY A 475 12.18 -5.85 -8.43
N THR A 476 11.27 -5.07 -9.03
CA THR A 476 9.99 -4.68 -8.42
C THR A 476 8.92 -5.73 -8.76
N GLN A 477 7.72 -5.64 -8.22
CA GLN A 477 6.64 -6.62 -8.42
C GLN A 477 5.32 -5.90 -8.73
N ASP A 478 4.40 -6.56 -9.42
CA ASP A 478 3.06 -6.02 -9.69
C ASP A 478 2.05 -6.62 -8.74
N ILE A 479 1.53 -5.79 -7.83
CA ILE A 479 0.59 -6.23 -6.78
C ILE A 479 -0.87 -6.20 -7.22
N GLY A 480 -1.11 -6.16 -8.53
CA GLY A 480 -2.42 -5.89 -9.12
C GLY A 480 -2.66 -4.40 -9.35
N THR A 481 -1.60 -3.59 -9.41
CA THR A 481 -1.63 -2.17 -9.77
C THR A 481 -1.61 -1.98 -11.28
N GLY A 482 -0.96 -2.89 -12.03
CA GLY A 482 -0.75 -2.78 -13.48
C GLY A 482 0.64 -2.28 -13.87
N THR A 483 1.63 -2.44 -12.98
CA THR A 483 3.06 -2.18 -13.22
C THR A 483 3.55 -2.83 -14.53
N TYR A 484 3.18 -4.08 -14.82
CA TYR A 484 3.55 -4.75 -16.08
C TYR A 484 3.12 -3.92 -17.30
N THR A 485 1.88 -3.44 -17.29
CA THR A 485 1.29 -2.67 -18.40
C THR A 485 1.89 -1.28 -18.53
N ILE A 486 2.06 -0.53 -17.44
CA ILE A 486 2.61 0.84 -17.53
C ILE A 486 4.07 0.83 -17.97
N VAL A 487 4.86 -0.17 -17.55
CA VAL A 487 6.24 -0.35 -18.01
C VAL A 487 6.28 -0.65 -19.50
N ALA A 488 5.42 -1.54 -19.99
CA ALA A 488 5.32 -1.85 -21.41
C ALA A 488 4.83 -0.64 -22.23
N GLN A 489 3.86 0.13 -21.73
CA GLN A 489 3.41 1.36 -22.40
C GLN A 489 4.52 2.41 -22.49
N THR A 490 5.28 2.62 -21.41
CA THR A 490 6.42 3.54 -21.42
C THR A 490 7.51 3.07 -22.37
N ALA A 491 7.85 1.78 -22.39
CA ALA A 491 8.81 1.23 -23.35
C ALA A 491 8.31 1.38 -24.81
N SER A 492 7.02 1.18 -25.04
CA SER A 492 6.37 1.38 -26.35
C SER A 492 6.42 2.84 -26.80
N GLU A 493 6.12 3.79 -25.91
CA GLU A 493 6.22 5.23 -26.18
C GLU A 493 7.65 5.63 -26.59
N MET A 494 8.65 5.17 -25.83
CA MET A 494 10.05 5.57 -26.06
C MET A 494 10.65 5.00 -27.35
N THR A 495 10.14 3.86 -27.83
CA THR A 495 10.76 3.10 -28.92
C THR A 495 9.90 3.03 -30.19
N GLY A 496 8.58 3.24 -30.07
CA GLY A 496 7.59 2.98 -31.12
C GLY A 496 7.34 1.48 -31.37
N VAL A 497 7.89 0.58 -30.56
CA VAL A 497 7.61 -0.87 -30.66
C VAL A 497 6.22 -1.16 -30.07
N PRO A 498 5.37 -1.98 -30.72
CA PRO A 498 4.06 -2.33 -30.20
C PRO A 498 4.13 -3.01 -28.82
N ILE A 499 3.18 -2.71 -27.93
CA ILE A 499 3.18 -3.19 -26.54
C ILE A 499 3.21 -4.72 -26.42
N GLU A 500 2.59 -5.42 -27.38
CA GLU A 500 2.56 -6.89 -27.47
C GLU A 500 3.92 -7.53 -27.79
N MET A 501 4.88 -6.73 -28.26
CA MET A 501 6.26 -7.15 -28.55
C MET A 501 7.21 -6.84 -27.39
N ILE A 502 6.68 -6.43 -26.22
CA ILE A 502 7.47 -6.01 -25.06
C ILE A 502 7.32 -7.04 -23.95
N ASP A 503 8.41 -7.75 -23.67
CA ASP A 503 8.52 -8.72 -22.60
C ASP A 503 8.96 -8.01 -21.30
N VAL A 504 8.03 -7.87 -20.36
CA VAL A 504 8.29 -7.23 -19.06
C VAL A 504 8.48 -8.30 -17.99
N ARG A 505 9.62 -8.27 -17.30
CA ARG A 505 10.02 -9.21 -16.25
C ARG A 505 10.11 -8.51 -14.90
N LEU A 506 9.24 -8.90 -13.98
CA LEU A 506 9.12 -8.37 -12.62
C LEU A 506 9.06 -9.51 -11.61
N GLY A 507 9.23 -9.20 -10.35
CA GLY A 507 8.94 -10.07 -9.22
C GLY A 507 10.04 -11.08 -8.95
N ASP A 508 11.28 -10.79 -9.32
CA ASP A 508 12.41 -11.68 -9.07
C ASP A 508 13.60 -10.87 -8.54
N SER A 509 14.09 -11.25 -7.37
CA SER A 509 15.22 -10.59 -6.69
C SER A 509 16.57 -10.78 -7.38
N SER A 510 16.68 -11.64 -8.40
CA SER A 510 17.89 -11.76 -9.24
C SER A 510 17.94 -10.73 -10.38
N LEU A 511 16.83 -10.01 -10.62
CA LEU A 511 16.76 -8.91 -11.59
C LEU A 511 17.41 -7.63 -11.01
N PRO A 512 17.69 -6.60 -11.83
CA PRO A 512 18.21 -5.32 -11.35
C PRO A 512 17.36 -4.78 -10.19
N SER A 513 18.01 -4.30 -9.13
CA SER A 513 17.34 -3.98 -7.87
C SER A 513 16.20 -2.96 -8.05
N GLY A 514 14.96 -3.40 -7.84
CA GLY A 514 13.78 -2.55 -7.90
C GLY A 514 13.26 -2.12 -6.53
N PRO A 515 12.34 -1.14 -6.49
CA PRO A 515 11.64 -0.75 -5.28
C PRO A 515 10.67 -1.84 -4.81
N LEU A 516 10.36 -1.85 -3.51
CA LEU A 516 9.14 -2.50 -3.01
C LEU A 516 7.88 -1.80 -3.58
N SER A 517 6.72 -2.46 -3.56
CA SER A 517 5.45 -1.86 -3.98
C SER A 517 4.65 -1.39 -2.76
N GLY A 518 4.96 -0.17 -2.33
CA GLY A 518 4.36 0.53 -1.18
C GLY A 518 4.65 2.03 -1.29
N GLY A 519 4.01 2.86 -0.44
CA GLY A 519 4.17 4.31 -0.47
C GLY A 519 3.81 4.97 -1.81
N SER A 520 3.11 4.24 -2.68
CA SER A 520 2.71 4.63 -4.03
C SER A 520 3.86 5.06 -4.95
N PHE A 521 5.13 4.79 -4.62
CA PHE A 521 6.27 5.34 -5.38
C PHE A 521 6.71 4.51 -6.60
N ALA A 522 6.14 3.32 -6.82
CA ALA A 522 6.60 2.39 -7.86
C ALA A 522 6.64 3.02 -9.26
N THR A 523 5.56 3.69 -9.69
CA THR A 523 5.50 4.37 -11.01
C THR A 523 6.59 5.43 -11.16
N ALA A 524 6.70 6.36 -10.21
CA ALA A 524 7.67 7.46 -10.25
C ALA A 524 9.13 6.98 -10.12
N THR A 525 9.32 5.76 -9.63
CA THR A 525 10.64 5.17 -9.38
C THR A 525 11.12 4.29 -10.54
N VAL A 526 10.26 3.44 -11.08
CA VAL A 526 10.63 2.42 -12.08
C VAL A 526 10.79 3.05 -13.47
N LEU A 527 9.87 3.92 -13.88
CA LEU A 527 9.86 4.42 -15.26
C LEU A 527 11.14 5.21 -15.64
N PRO A 528 11.69 6.10 -14.78
CA PRO A 528 12.97 6.75 -15.07
C PRO A 528 14.14 5.77 -15.19
N ALA A 529 14.17 4.70 -14.39
CA ALA A 529 15.21 3.67 -14.49
C ALA A 529 15.12 2.90 -15.81
N VAL A 530 13.90 2.55 -16.24
CA VAL A 530 13.64 1.92 -17.54
C VAL A 530 14.10 2.80 -18.70
N SER A 531 13.81 4.10 -18.64
CA SER A 531 14.27 5.09 -19.62
C SER A 531 15.78 5.23 -19.67
N ALA A 532 16.43 5.33 -18.51
CA ALA A 532 17.88 5.40 -18.43
C ALA A 532 18.55 4.14 -19.01
N ALA A 533 18.03 2.96 -18.68
CA ALA A 533 18.53 1.68 -19.21
C ALA A 533 18.34 1.58 -20.73
N MET A 534 17.21 2.10 -21.25
CA MET A 534 16.96 2.18 -22.69
C MET A 534 17.97 3.11 -23.38
N LYS A 535 18.28 4.27 -22.78
CA LYS A 535 19.27 5.22 -23.32
C LYS A 535 20.67 4.58 -23.39
N GLU A 536 21.07 3.76 -22.42
CA GLU A 536 22.32 2.99 -22.47
C GLU A 536 22.32 1.95 -23.59
N ALA A 537 21.26 1.13 -23.68
CA ALA A 537 21.11 0.15 -24.77
C ALA A 537 21.13 0.83 -26.16
N LEU A 538 20.52 2.01 -26.27
CA LEU A 538 20.51 2.81 -27.50
C LEU A 538 21.90 3.34 -27.85
N ALA A 539 22.73 3.71 -26.87
CA ALA A 539 24.11 4.14 -27.12
C ALA A 539 24.96 3.01 -27.71
N GLU A 540 24.80 1.78 -27.22
CA GLU A 540 25.46 0.59 -27.77
C GLU A 540 25.00 0.30 -29.20
N LEU A 541 23.69 0.40 -29.47
CA LEU A 541 23.14 0.27 -30.83
C LEU A 541 23.67 1.34 -31.78
N LYS A 542 23.79 2.59 -31.33
CA LYS A 542 24.38 3.68 -32.11
C LYS A 542 25.85 3.40 -32.41
N THR A 543 26.61 2.93 -31.42
CA THR A 543 28.02 2.52 -31.60
C THR A 543 28.14 1.45 -32.67
N LEU A 544 27.31 0.41 -32.60
CA LEU A 544 27.26 -0.65 -33.61
C LEU A 544 26.91 -0.12 -35.00
N ALA A 545 25.93 0.78 -35.09
CA ALA A 545 25.47 1.31 -36.37
C ALA A 545 26.47 2.29 -37.03
N THR A 546 27.32 2.95 -36.22
CA THR A 546 28.37 3.87 -36.68
C THR A 546 29.75 3.24 -36.87
N ALA A 547 29.91 1.96 -36.52
CA ALA A 547 31.17 1.22 -36.71
C ALA A 547 31.58 1.16 -38.19
N GLU A 548 32.85 0.86 -38.47
CA GLU A 548 33.37 0.70 -39.83
C GLU A 548 32.54 -0.35 -40.61
N GLY A 549 32.02 0.03 -41.78
CA GLY A 549 31.10 -0.81 -42.56
C GLY A 549 29.64 -0.84 -42.06
N GLY A 550 29.30 -0.06 -41.03
CA GLY A 550 27.95 0.09 -40.50
C GLY A 550 27.06 0.99 -41.38
N VAL A 551 25.74 0.86 -41.21
CA VAL A 551 24.74 1.62 -42.01
C VAL A 551 24.84 3.14 -41.82
N PHE A 552 25.37 3.60 -40.70
CA PHE A 552 25.59 5.01 -40.37
C PHE A 552 27.09 5.30 -40.17
N GLU A 553 27.96 4.65 -40.93
CA GLU A 553 29.40 4.92 -40.88
C GLU A 553 29.67 6.43 -41.05
N ASN A 554 30.53 7.00 -40.19
CA ASN A 554 30.87 8.43 -40.16
C ASN A 554 29.73 9.40 -39.81
N VAL A 555 28.58 8.91 -39.35
CA VAL A 555 27.49 9.74 -38.81
C VAL A 555 27.74 10.03 -37.34
N ASP A 556 27.47 11.27 -36.92
CA ASP A 556 27.47 11.65 -35.51
C ASP A 556 26.36 10.92 -34.74
N GLN A 557 26.72 10.20 -33.68
CA GLN A 557 25.79 9.39 -32.89
C GLN A 557 24.65 10.23 -32.29
N ASP A 558 24.91 11.50 -31.96
CA ASP A 558 23.90 12.39 -31.38
C ASP A 558 22.80 12.75 -32.39
N SER A 559 23.09 12.68 -33.69
CA SER A 559 22.11 12.90 -34.76
C SER A 559 21.19 11.70 -35.00
N ILE A 560 21.55 10.51 -34.50
CA ILE A 560 20.77 9.27 -34.69
C ILE A 560 19.61 9.26 -33.70
N THR A 561 18.39 9.06 -34.20
CA THR A 561 17.17 8.96 -33.38
C THR A 561 16.55 7.58 -33.47
N LEU A 562 15.86 7.17 -32.41
CA LEU A 562 15.03 5.96 -32.39
C LEU A 562 13.59 6.34 -32.73
N ARG A 563 13.02 5.74 -33.78
CA ARG A 563 11.62 5.94 -34.20
C ARG A 563 11.05 4.64 -34.74
N ASP A 564 9.90 4.21 -34.23
CA ASP A 564 9.17 3.02 -34.68
C ASP A 564 10.05 1.74 -34.78
N GLY A 565 10.90 1.51 -33.77
CA GLY A 565 11.83 0.38 -33.72
C GLY A 565 13.02 0.47 -34.67
N ARG A 566 13.26 1.67 -35.25
CA ARG A 566 14.34 1.94 -36.22
C ARG A 566 15.29 2.99 -35.70
N LEU A 567 16.56 2.83 -35.99
CA LEU A 567 17.51 3.93 -35.94
C LEU A 567 17.38 4.75 -37.23
N VAL A 568 17.35 6.07 -37.11
CA VAL A 568 17.16 7.01 -38.23
C VAL A 568 18.19 8.13 -38.16
N SER A 569 18.85 8.40 -39.28
CA SER A 569 19.68 9.60 -39.48
C SER A 569 19.55 10.08 -40.93
N GLY A 570 19.10 11.33 -41.11
CA GLY A 570 18.75 11.88 -42.42
C GLY A 570 17.69 11.02 -43.13
N ASP A 571 17.98 10.63 -44.38
CA ASP A 571 17.11 9.75 -45.18
C ASP A 571 17.38 8.25 -44.95
N ASN A 572 18.42 7.91 -44.18
CA ASN A 572 18.81 6.53 -43.91
C ASN A 572 18.11 6.00 -42.65
N SER A 573 17.69 4.73 -42.70
CA SER A 573 17.15 4.05 -41.53
C SER A 573 17.44 2.55 -41.55
N ILE A 574 17.59 1.95 -40.37
CA ILE A 574 17.71 0.50 -40.19
C ILE A 574 16.80 0.03 -39.06
N GLU A 575 16.16 -1.12 -39.22
CA GLU A 575 15.45 -1.78 -38.10
C GLU A 575 16.48 -2.30 -37.11
N ILE A 576 16.24 -2.11 -35.82
CA ILE A 576 17.16 -2.62 -34.79
C ILE A 576 17.36 -4.12 -34.93
N ALA A 577 16.29 -4.87 -35.16
CA ALA A 577 16.35 -6.32 -35.39
C ALA A 577 17.26 -6.69 -36.56
N GLU A 578 17.22 -5.92 -37.64
CA GLU A 578 18.08 -6.13 -38.81
C GLU A 578 19.54 -5.79 -38.52
N LEU A 579 19.80 -4.67 -37.85
CA LEU A 579 21.14 -4.30 -37.39
C LEU A 579 21.77 -5.41 -36.54
N LEU A 580 21.00 -5.97 -35.62
CA LEU A 580 21.43 -7.04 -34.74
C LEU A 580 21.73 -8.34 -35.50
N ARG A 581 20.85 -8.75 -36.43
CA ARG A 581 21.07 -9.94 -37.28
C ARG A 581 22.29 -9.80 -38.18
N GLN A 582 22.50 -8.64 -38.79
CA GLN A 582 23.68 -8.37 -39.63
C GLN A 582 24.99 -8.54 -38.85
N ASN A 583 24.95 -8.20 -37.56
CA ASN A 583 26.09 -8.32 -36.65
C ASN A 583 26.13 -9.63 -35.85
N ARG A 584 25.16 -10.53 -36.04
CA ARG A 584 25.02 -11.81 -35.32
C ARG A 584 24.93 -11.65 -33.80
N ILE A 585 24.25 -10.61 -33.35
CA ILE A 585 24.01 -10.29 -31.94
C ILE A 585 22.55 -10.61 -31.64
N GLY A 586 22.26 -11.44 -30.62
CA GLY A 586 20.89 -11.80 -30.26
C GLY A 586 20.19 -10.77 -29.34
N LEU A 587 20.97 -10.02 -28.56
CA LEU A 587 20.50 -9.03 -27.60
C LEU A 587 21.55 -7.93 -27.45
N VAL A 588 21.12 -6.67 -27.48
CA VAL A 588 21.85 -5.53 -26.93
C VAL A 588 21.02 -4.96 -25.79
N ASP A 589 21.61 -4.88 -24.60
CA ASP A 589 20.97 -4.34 -23.41
C ASP A 589 21.80 -3.27 -22.71
N GLY A 590 21.14 -2.50 -21.86
CA GLY A 590 21.71 -1.54 -20.94
C GLY A 590 21.09 -1.71 -19.55
N GLU A 591 21.82 -1.31 -18.52
CA GLU A 591 21.39 -1.42 -17.12
C GLU A 591 21.75 -0.15 -16.36
N ALA A 592 20.75 0.65 -16.05
CA ALA A 592 20.94 1.94 -15.40
C ALA A 592 20.29 1.97 -14.02
N SER A 593 20.83 2.82 -13.15
CA SER A 593 20.26 3.11 -11.82
C SER A 593 19.88 4.58 -11.72
N THR A 594 18.71 4.85 -11.16
CA THR A 594 18.24 6.21 -10.86
C THR A 594 17.86 6.33 -9.39
N LYS A 595 17.93 7.55 -8.89
CA LYS A 595 17.52 7.95 -7.55
C LYS A 595 16.86 9.33 -7.62
N PRO A 596 16.17 9.77 -6.56
CA PRO A 596 15.79 11.17 -6.48
C PRO A 596 17.00 12.10 -6.54
N GLY A 597 16.81 13.27 -7.16
CA GLY A 597 17.82 14.32 -7.24
C GLY A 597 17.56 15.48 -6.31
N ASP A 598 18.28 16.58 -6.54
CA ASP A 598 18.27 17.81 -5.75
C ASP A 598 16.91 18.55 -5.78
N GLU A 599 15.97 18.12 -6.65
CA GLU A 599 14.61 18.65 -6.68
C GLU A 599 13.86 18.46 -5.35
N GLN A 600 14.23 17.44 -4.55
CA GLN A 600 13.60 17.16 -3.26
C GLN A 600 13.86 18.24 -2.20
N ASP A 601 14.97 18.97 -2.32
CA ASP A 601 15.30 20.06 -1.39
C ASP A 601 14.70 21.41 -1.83
N GLN A 602 14.10 21.46 -3.03
CA GLN A 602 13.60 22.69 -3.66
C GLN A 602 12.07 22.72 -3.75
N TYR A 603 11.42 21.56 -3.77
CA TYR A 603 9.98 21.43 -3.96
C TYR A 603 9.40 20.34 -3.07
N SER A 604 8.17 20.54 -2.61
CA SER A 604 7.37 19.48 -1.99
C SER A 604 6.55 18.73 -3.04
N PHE A 605 6.45 17.41 -2.87
CA PHE A 605 5.81 16.49 -3.82
C PHE A 605 4.65 15.74 -3.16
N ARG A 606 3.43 16.04 -3.60
CA ARG A 606 2.21 15.45 -3.07
C ARG A 606 1.16 15.35 -4.18
N SER A 607 0.42 14.26 -4.17
CA SER A 607 -0.79 14.11 -4.95
C SER A 607 -1.97 14.63 -4.14
N PHE A 608 -2.94 15.23 -4.83
CA PHE A 608 -4.10 15.87 -4.21
C PHE A 608 -5.38 15.34 -4.81
N GLY A 609 -6.49 15.49 -4.10
CA GLY A 609 -7.79 15.09 -4.58
C GLY A 609 -8.90 15.57 -3.68
N ALA A 610 -10.13 15.28 -4.11
CA ALA A 610 -11.32 15.58 -3.35
C ALA A 610 -12.33 14.46 -3.53
N VAL A 611 -12.98 14.07 -2.43
CA VAL A 611 -14.04 13.06 -2.43
C VAL A 611 -15.34 13.66 -1.88
N PHE A 612 -16.43 13.39 -2.58
CA PHE A 612 -17.78 13.79 -2.23
C PHE A 612 -18.66 12.55 -2.15
N VAL A 613 -19.43 12.45 -1.07
CA VAL A 613 -20.22 11.27 -0.73
C VAL A 613 -21.67 11.65 -0.51
N GLU A 614 -22.57 10.84 -1.07
CA GLU A 614 -23.98 10.84 -0.78
C GLU A 614 -24.33 9.58 0.02
N VAL A 615 -24.93 9.77 1.19
CA VAL A 615 -25.53 8.68 1.97
C VAL A 615 -27.04 8.79 1.94
N ARG A 616 -27.69 7.64 2.13
CA ARG A 616 -29.14 7.49 2.30
C ARG A 616 -29.40 6.77 3.61
N TRP A 617 -30.16 7.42 4.48
CA TRP A 617 -30.55 6.91 5.78
C TRP A 617 -32.06 6.72 5.86
N ASP A 618 -32.50 5.48 6.06
CA ASP A 618 -33.90 5.16 6.36
C ASP A 618 -34.03 4.83 7.86
N PRO A 619 -34.55 5.76 8.68
CA PRO A 619 -34.73 5.51 10.11
C PRO A 619 -35.81 4.46 10.41
N GLY A 620 -36.76 4.22 9.49
CA GLY A 620 -37.85 3.26 9.67
C GLY A 620 -37.39 1.81 9.66
N ILE A 621 -36.32 1.51 8.92
CA ILE A 621 -35.69 0.17 8.86
C ILE A 621 -34.22 0.18 9.32
N SER A 622 -33.76 1.29 9.88
CA SER A 622 -32.37 1.48 10.37
C SER A 622 -31.31 1.17 9.31
N ARG A 623 -31.55 1.57 8.06
CA ARG A 623 -30.67 1.28 6.93
C ARG A 623 -29.85 2.51 6.55
N LEU A 624 -28.55 2.44 6.74
CA LEU A 624 -27.59 3.36 6.15
C LEU A 624 -26.98 2.71 4.89
N ARG A 625 -26.87 3.47 3.80
CA ARG A 625 -26.10 3.07 2.62
C ARG A 625 -25.40 4.27 2.01
N VAL A 626 -24.23 4.04 1.41
CA VAL A 626 -23.62 5.00 0.50
C VAL A 626 -24.27 4.82 -0.86
N ALA A 627 -24.81 5.89 -1.44
CA ALA A 627 -25.50 5.85 -2.73
C ALA A 627 -24.59 6.25 -3.89
N ARG A 628 -23.71 7.23 -3.65
CA ARG A 628 -22.86 7.80 -4.69
C ARG A 628 -21.58 8.36 -4.10
N ILE A 629 -20.47 8.17 -4.82
CA ILE A 629 -19.17 8.73 -4.50
C ILE A 629 -18.62 9.38 -5.77
N CYS A 630 -18.23 10.65 -5.69
CA CYS A 630 -17.54 11.36 -6.75
C CYS A 630 -16.16 11.77 -6.24
N SER A 631 -15.11 11.36 -6.96
CA SER A 631 -13.73 11.71 -6.63
C SER A 631 -13.06 12.34 -7.85
N THR A 632 -12.27 13.37 -7.60
CA THR A 632 -11.35 13.96 -8.58
C THR A 632 -9.96 13.97 -7.97
N ILE A 633 -8.98 13.44 -8.71
CA ILE A 633 -7.63 13.16 -8.23
C ILE A 633 -6.59 13.76 -9.18
N ASP A 634 -5.61 14.48 -8.63
CA ASP A 634 -4.37 14.91 -9.29
C ASP A 634 -3.20 14.01 -8.89
N ILE A 635 -2.75 13.19 -9.83
CA ILE A 635 -1.60 12.28 -9.71
C ILE A 635 -0.49 12.62 -10.71
N GLY A 636 -0.47 13.86 -11.18
CA GLY A 636 0.33 14.20 -12.34
C GLY A 636 -0.24 13.52 -13.59
N ARG A 637 0.65 12.99 -14.44
CA ARG A 637 0.26 12.23 -15.64
C ARG A 637 -0.16 10.81 -15.29
N ALA A 638 -1.35 10.42 -15.72
CA ALA A 638 -1.78 9.02 -15.70
C ALA A 638 -1.19 8.25 -16.88
N ILE A 639 -0.22 7.36 -16.62
CA ILE A 639 0.40 6.54 -17.68
C ILE A 639 -0.63 5.66 -18.40
N ASN A 640 -1.51 5.04 -17.61
CA ASN A 640 -2.67 4.32 -18.09
C ASN A 640 -3.90 4.75 -17.27
N PRO A 641 -4.79 5.59 -17.83
CA PRO A 641 -5.95 6.07 -17.11
C PRO A 641 -6.90 4.96 -16.67
N LEU A 642 -6.99 3.83 -17.41
CA LEU A 642 -7.87 2.72 -17.03
C LEU A 642 -7.39 2.05 -15.74
N THR A 643 -6.10 1.70 -15.65
CA THR A 643 -5.58 1.06 -14.42
C THR A 643 -5.52 2.04 -13.26
N ALA A 644 -5.22 3.32 -13.51
CA ALA A 644 -5.21 4.36 -12.49
C ALA A 644 -6.61 4.61 -11.91
N THR A 645 -7.65 4.73 -12.75
CA THR A 645 -9.04 4.83 -12.28
C THR A 645 -9.43 3.62 -11.43
N ASN A 646 -9.13 2.39 -11.89
CA ASN A 646 -9.42 1.17 -11.12
C ASN A 646 -8.70 1.15 -9.75
N GLN A 647 -7.51 1.73 -9.65
CA GLN A 647 -6.80 1.85 -8.36
C GLN A 647 -7.54 2.76 -7.40
N VAL A 648 -8.01 3.92 -7.88
CA VAL A 648 -8.80 4.88 -7.07
C VAL A 648 -10.13 4.26 -6.65
N GLU A 649 -10.85 3.61 -7.56
CA GLU A 649 -12.11 2.91 -7.24
C GLU A 649 -11.89 1.85 -6.15
N GLY A 650 -10.86 1.01 -6.29
CA GLY A 650 -10.54 0.01 -5.27
C GLY A 650 -10.12 0.64 -3.93
N SER A 651 -9.46 1.81 -3.94
CA SER A 651 -9.15 2.56 -2.71
C SER A 651 -10.40 3.10 -2.04
N ILE A 652 -11.35 3.63 -2.82
CA ILE A 652 -12.63 4.14 -2.34
C ILE A 652 -13.41 3.02 -1.65
N VAL A 653 -13.45 1.82 -2.25
CA VAL A 653 -14.11 0.66 -1.65
C VAL A 653 -13.49 0.30 -0.30
N MET A 654 -12.16 0.26 -0.19
CA MET A 654 -11.50 0.04 1.10
C MET A 654 -11.80 1.16 2.11
N GLY A 655 -11.87 2.42 1.67
CA GLY A 655 -12.30 3.55 2.51
C GLY A 655 -13.76 3.46 2.97
N MET A 656 -14.65 2.84 2.19
CA MET A 656 -16.01 2.51 2.65
C MET A 656 -15.99 1.44 3.75
N GLY A 657 -15.10 0.46 3.63
CA GLY A 657 -14.82 -0.54 4.68
C GLY A 657 -14.48 0.13 6.01
N MET A 658 -13.43 0.97 6.01
CA MET A 658 -13.03 1.80 7.16
C MET A 658 -14.19 2.62 7.74
N GLY A 659 -15.00 3.26 6.88
CA GLY A 659 -16.08 4.12 7.33
C GLY A 659 -17.29 3.39 7.91
N LEU A 660 -17.61 2.18 7.45
CA LEU A 660 -18.92 1.54 7.72
C LEU A 660 -18.86 0.15 8.36
N PHE A 661 -17.78 -0.62 8.15
CA PHE A 661 -17.82 -2.06 8.37
C PHE A 661 -16.61 -2.60 9.16
N GLU A 662 -15.41 -2.14 8.84
CA GLU A 662 -14.18 -2.81 9.24
C GLU A 662 -13.79 -2.50 10.68
N GLN A 663 -13.78 -3.53 11.53
CA GLN A 663 -13.29 -3.50 12.90
C GLN A 663 -12.95 -4.91 13.36
N ILE A 664 -11.78 -5.10 13.96
CA ILE A 664 -11.48 -6.31 14.75
C ILE A 664 -11.93 -6.11 16.19
N GLU A 665 -12.60 -7.12 16.73
CA GLU A 665 -13.11 -7.13 18.09
C GLU A 665 -12.39 -8.19 18.93
N TYR A 666 -11.87 -7.77 20.08
CA TYR A 666 -11.09 -8.62 20.98
C TYR A 666 -11.88 -8.98 22.23
N ASP A 667 -11.69 -10.20 22.73
CA ASP A 667 -12.10 -10.54 24.10
C ASP A 667 -11.12 -9.98 25.15
N ALA A 668 -11.48 -10.12 26.43
CA ALA A 668 -10.64 -9.68 27.55
C ALA A 668 -9.29 -10.43 27.65
N HIS A 669 -9.12 -11.51 26.89
CA HIS A 669 -7.91 -12.32 26.84
C HIS A 669 -7.03 -12.00 25.62
N GLY A 670 -7.45 -11.09 24.74
CA GLY A 670 -6.72 -10.69 23.54
C GLY A 670 -6.95 -11.59 22.33
N TYR A 671 -7.99 -12.43 22.35
CA TYR A 671 -8.41 -13.20 21.19
C TYR A 671 -9.36 -12.39 20.30
N PRO A 672 -9.05 -12.17 19.01
CA PRO A 672 -9.98 -11.56 18.07
C PRO A 672 -11.03 -12.59 17.65
N TYR A 673 -12.24 -12.48 18.19
CA TYR A 673 -13.26 -13.50 17.97
C TYR A 673 -13.95 -13.42 16.60
N ASN A 674 -13.80 -12.29 15.91
CA ASN A 674 -14.32 -12.06 14.56
C ASN A 674 -13.23 -12.22 13.47
N ASN A 675 -12.19 -13.01 13.72
CA ASN A 675 -11.06 -13.27 12.82
C ASN A 675 -11.40 -14.18 11.61
N SER A 676 -12.51 -13.90 10.95
CA SER A 676 -12.98 -14.63 9.77
C SER A 676 -13.64 -13.67 8.79
N LEU A 677 -13.67 -14.01 7.50
CA LEU A 677 -14.41 -13.23 6.50
C LEU A 677 -15.93 -13.27 6.67
N ALA A 678 -16.45 -14.06 7.63
CA ALA A 678 -17.86 -14.07 7.97
C ALA A 678 -18.22 -12.94 8.94
N ASP A 679 -17.34 -12.69 9.92
CA ASP A 679 -17.61 -11.77 11.04
C ASP A 679 -16.79 -10.47 10.96
N TYR A 680 -15.63 -10.48 10.30
CA TYR A 680 -14.93 -9.27 9.86
C TYR A 680 -15.52 -8.82 8.51
N ILE A 681 -16.41 -7.83 8.58
CA ILE A 681 -17.20 -7.41 7.43
C ILE A 681 -16.37 -6.48 6.54
N VAL A 682 -16.18 -6.89 5.30
CA VAL A 682 -15.65 -6.05 4.22
C VAL A 682 -16.79 -5.71 3.23
N PRO A 683 -16.72 -4.57 2.51
CA PRO A 683 -17.73 -4.24 1.50
C PRO A 683 -17.91 -5.36 0.47
N VAL A 684 -19.17 -5.72 0.20
CA VAL A 684 -19.52 -6.67 -0.86
C VAL A 684 -20.06 -5.94 -2.09
N ASN A 685 -20.27 -6.69 -3.20
CA ASN A 685 -20.81 -6.11 -4.43
C ASN A 685 -22.17 -5.42 -4.23
N ALA A 686 -23.01 -5.92 -3.32
CA ALA A 686 -24.31 -5.32 -3.00
C ALA A 686 -24.20 -3.96 -2.29
N ASP A 687 -23.05 -3.64 -1.70
CA ASP A 687 -22.79 -2.37 -1.02
C ASP A 687 -22.27 -1.29 -1.98
N MET A 688 -21.94 -1.66 -3.23
CA MET A 688 -21.25 -0.78 -4.15
C MET A 688 -22.15 0.40 -4.60
N PRO A 689 -21.70 1.65 -4.39
CA PRO A 689 -22.42 2.82 -4.85
C PRO A 689 -22.12 3.09 -6.33
N GLN A 690 -22.76 4.11 -6.89
CA GLN A 690 -22.23 4.73 -8.11
C GLN A 690 -20.92 5.45 -7.77
N ILE A 691 -19.79 4.97 -8.30
CA ILE A 691 -18.48 5.58 -8.14
C ILE A 691 -18.11 6.31 -9.43
N GLU A 692 -17.75 7.58 -9.32
CA GLU A 692 -17.27 8.40 -10.44
C GLU A 692 -15.89 8.96 -10.10
N VAL A 693 -14.87 8.55 -10.86
CA VAL A 693 -13.50 9.05 -10.69
C VAL A 693 -13.10 9.89 -11.91
N GLU A 694 -12.58 11.08 -11.66
CA GLU A 694 -11.84 11.88 -12.66
C GLU A 694 -10.37 11.94 -12.25
N LEU A 695 -9.48 11.70 -13.21
CA LEU A 695 -8.05 11.94 -13.03
C LEU A 695 -7.72 13.24 -13.74
N LEU A 696 -7.22 14.23 -13.00
CA LEU A 696 -6.63 15.42 -13.59
C LEU A 696 -5.30 15.01 -14.24
N ASP A 697 -5.09 15.41 -15.50
CA ASP A 697 -3.90 15.07 -16.29
C ASP A 697 -2.97 16.29 -16.40
N TYR A 698 -2.40 16.70 -15.26
CA TYR A 698 -1.44 17.80 -15.17
C TYR A 698 -0.04 17.26 -14.89
N PRO A 699 0.80 17.01 -15.92
CA PRO A 699 2.09 16.34 -15.74
C PRO A 699 3.04 17.13 -14.82
N ASP A 700 3.63 16.44 -13.85
CA ASP A 700 4.63 17.01 -12.94
C ASP A 700 6.05 16.65 -13.39
N TYR A 701 6.59 17.42 -14.35
CA TYR A 701 7.92 17.18 -14.90
C TYR A 701 9.06 17.49 -13.93
N LEU A 702 8.80 18.16 -12.80
CA LEU A 702 9.76 18.30 -11.72
C LEU A 702 9.97 16.96 -11.00
N ARG A 703 8.99 16.06 -11.03
CA ARG A 703 9.11 14.73 -10.43
C ARG A 703 9.89 13.75 -11.28
N ASN A 704 9.59 13.70 -12.57
CA ASN A 704 10.27 12.85 -13.56
C ASN A 704 9.88 13.25 -14.99
N GLU A 705 10.64 12.77 -15.97
CA GLU A 705 10.42 13.06 -17.40
C GLU A 705 9.07 12.58 -17.97
N PHE A 706 8.36 11.70 -17.27
CA PHE A 706 7.01 11.25 -17.65
C PHE A 706 5.89 12.05 -17.00
N GLY A 707 6.22 12.92 -16.03
CA GLY A 707 5.25 13.72 -15.29
C GLY A 707 4.35 12.93 -14.33
N ALA A 708 4.64 11.65 -14.08
CA ALA A 708 3.75 10.74 -13.36
C ALA A 708 4.10 10.66 -11.87
N ARG A 709 3.08 10.63 -11.00
CA ARG A 709 3.21 10.36 -9.56
C ARG A 709 2.59 8.99 -9.21
N GLY A 710 2.50 8.71 -7.92
CA GLY A 710 1.84 7.53 -7.37
C GLY A 710 0.32 7.67 -7.29
N VAL A 711 -0.43 6.60 -7.55
CA VAL A 711 -1.91 6.57 -7.44
C VAL A 711 -2.42 5.56 -6.42
N GLY A 712 -1.54 4.68 -5.94
CA GLY A 712 -1.93 3.48 -5.19
C GLY A 712 -2.75 3.76 -3.94
N GLU A 713 -2.50 4.85 -3.22
CA GLU A 713 -3.04 5.06 -1.87
C GLU A 713 -4.03 6.23 -1.75
N ILE A 714 -3.87 7.27 -2.56
CA ILE A 714 -4.62 8.53 -2.44
C ILE A 714 -6.15 8.37 -2.46
N GLY A 715 -6.69 7.43 -3.24
CA GLY A 715 -8.14 7.27 -3.35
C GLY A 715 -8.84 6.87 -2.05
N LEU A 716 -8.09 6.43 -1.03
CA LEU A 716 -8.63 5.97 0.26
C LEU A 716 -8.74 7.14 1.24
N THR A 717 -7.79 8.08 1.20
CA THR A 717 -7.72 9.17 2.17
C THR A 717 -8.96 10.05 2.08
N GLY A 718 -9.48 10.48 3.23
CA GLY A 718 -10.68 11.31 3.33
C GLY A 718 -12.02 10.58 3.12
N VAL A 719 -12.06 9.34 2.61
CA VAL A 719 -13.33 8.64 2.32
C VAL A 719 -14.17 8.43 3.59
N ALA A 720 -13.57 7.93 4.67
CA ALA A 720 -14.26 7.72 5.95
C ALA A 720 -14.79 9.05 6.54
N ALA A 721 -14.02 10.15 6.42
CA ALA A 721 -14.48 11.48 6.82
C ALA A 721 -15.65 11.96 5.97
N ALA A 722 -15.59 11.84 4.65
CA ALA A 722 -16.68 12.25 3.77
C ALA A 722 -17.97 11.45 4.04
N ILE A 723 -17.85 10.15 4.36
CA ILE A 723 -18.97 9.32 4.82
C ILE A 723 -19.51 9.84 6.15
N SER A 724 -18.67 10.07 7.17
CA SER A 724 -19.09 10.58 8.47
C SER A 724 -19.77 11.96 8.37
N ASN A 725 -19.23 12.84 7.55
CA ASN A 725 -19.77 14.17 7.27
C ASN A 725 -21.14 14.08 6.57
N ALA A 726 -21.30 13.14 5.63
CA ALA A 726 -22.57 12.87 4.97
C ALA A 726 -23.60 12.29 5.95
N VAL A 727 -23.18 11.36 6.82
CA VAL A 727 -24.02 10.80 7.89
C VAL A 727 -24.50 11.87 8.84
N TYR A 728 -23.65 12.79 9.26
CA TYR A 728 -24.08 13.94 10.06
C TYR A 728 -25.09 14.82 9.30
N ASN A 729 -24.84 15.12 8.02
CA ASN A 729 -25.79 15.91 7.24
C ASN A 729 -27.15 15.21 7.08
N ALA A 730 -27.20 13.87 7.03
CA ALA A 730 -28.46 13.13 7.01
C ALA A 730 -29.13 13.05 8.40
N THR A 731 -28.36 12.86 9.47
CA THR A 731 -28.91 12.40 10.77
C THR A 731 -28.82 13.42 11.91
N GLY A 732 -27.94 14.42 11.78
CA GLY A 732 -27.53 15.30 12.87
C GLY A 732 -26.60 14.64 13.89
N LYS A 733 -26.24 13.36 13.74
CA LYS A 733 -25.36 12.63 14.66
C LYS A 733 -23.92 12.65 14.16
N ARG A 734 -22.98 13.11 15.00
CA ARG A 734 -21.54 13.02 14.74
C ARG A 734 -20.99 11.72 15.30
N ILE A 735 -20.56 10.82 14.42
CA ILE A 735 -19.89 9.58 14.80
C ILE A 735 -18.38 9.78 14.60
N ARG A 736 -17.65 9.82 15.71
CA ARG A 736 -16.19 10.08 15.72
C ARG A 736 -15.36 8.82 15.89
N ASP A 737 -16.00 7.70 16.20
CA ASP A 737 -15.38 6.40 16.38
C ASP A 737 -15.76 5.50 15.22
N MET A 738 -14.82 5.22 14.31
CA MET A 738 -15.04 4.33 13.18
C MET A 738 -14.98 2.86 13.60
N PRO A 739 -15.79 1.98 12.98
CA PRO A 739 -16.73 2.26 11.88
C PRO A 739 -18.09 2.83 12.35
N ILE A 740 -18.85 3.42 11.44
CA ILE A 740 -20.24 3.89 11.68
C ILE A 740 -21.19 2.70 11.69
N SER A 741 -21.36 2.09 12.86
CA SER A 741 -22.29 0.99 13.06
C SER A 741 -23.74 1.46 13.27
N ILE A 742 -24.69 0.57 13.04
CA ILE A 742 -26.13 0.87 13.24
C ILE A 742 -26.40 1.18 14.73
N GLU A 743 -25.75 0.48 15.65
CA GLU A 743 -25.87 0.69 17.09
C GLU A 743 -25.50 2.14 17.47
N LYS A 744 -24.40 2.67 16.89
CA LYS A 744 -23.96 4.06 17.10
C LYS A 744 -24.98 5.07 16.54
N LEU A 745 -25.67 4.75 15.45
CA LEU A 745 -26.73 5.58 14.88
C LEU A 745 -28.05 5.49 15.66
N LEU A 746 -28.32 4.39 16.34
CA LEU A 746 -29.53 4.19 17.15
C LEU A 746 -29.38 4.68 18.59
N ALA A 747 -28.15 4.80 19.10
CA ALA A 747 -27.87 5.39 20.41
C ALA A 747 -28.49 6.80 20.54
N SER A 748 -29.12 7.06 21.68
CA SER A 748 -29.91 8.27 21.95
C SER A 748 -29.07 9.49 22.30
#